data_AF-A0A9W7TU14-F1
#
_entry.id   AF-A0A9W7TU14-F1
#
_cell.length_a   1.000
_cell.length_b   1.000
_cell.length_c   1.000
_cell.angle_alpha   90.00
_cell.angle_beta   90.00
_cell.angle_gamma   90.00
#
_symmetry.space_group_name_H-M   'P 1'
#
loop_
_entity.id
_entity.type
_entity.pdbx_description
1 polymer ?
#
loop_
_entity_poly.entity_id
_entity_poly.type
_entity_poly.pdbx_seq_one_letter_code
_entity_poly.pdbx_strand_id
1 'polypeptide(L)'
;MLILELLLLMSVVIRAQQPVCRRQGNTQLPEFLKDGDLKIGGIFTFYTGYTGVIPKFNRLPPQPKCKDINYREFKFAYTMIFAIEEINTNPSILPNHTLGYEIYNACGFFILQSALALSNGQEPVIDERNCTKIKTAQAIIGHSASTPTIGFARIMGRFHIPTISHFATCACLSNRKEFPSFFRTIPNDYYQSRALAQLVKHFGWTWVGALSNENDYGINGITTFIKAAQEEGICIEYSASFESTYSITSLIKTVEIIKSSTSKVIMAFMSHREIKMLVEELYRQNITGLQWIGSDAWITDDSLADGPGHTLLVGSVGFTVRNAQIPGLGPFLREVHPSQFPNSMFLREFWENVFKCSFSPNSVQRKCNGSENLAYVKHPFTDVSDLRFINNVYQAVYAVAHALHNLLSCKQQKGPFSNATCGQTMTIQPWQVLHYLQTVNFSMNGGETVFFDRQGDPPARYELVNLQKVTKGTMEVATIGYYDATQPQGQQFTMNPVNIIWGGGLKSVPVSVCSESCPPGTRKAVQKGRPICCYDCIPCPPGEISNTTDASDCVKCPFGYWSNSRSDECIIKTVEFLSFTEIMGIILMMFGLLGVFLTLIVFVVFFQHRDTPIVKANNSELSFLLLFSLTLCFLCSLTFIGRPTEWSCMLRHTAFGITFVLCISSRPSTPEMFKSFGGTVGFVVRKMAMPKLGPFLKNISPYSTSQSMFVSDFWETMAGCKPCLNCAPSANVTLNQICKGEEKLNYTDKFFDASQLRVAYNVYQAVYAIAHAIHKVLFCNTDQNDVTKQCLNISQITPKQVSDRLQTVNFVDEYGEKVFFDKNGDPPASYELINWQLRDGEVHHVAVGHFSTSTDGTYKLTVKDDPIRWNTGNLIPKSVCSETCPNGTRKAQIKGRPVCCFDCIPCADGSISNTTGAADCILCPEEYWSNERRDKCVIKATEFLSYTETMGIILTVLSLFGASLTLATIIVFIHFRETPLVKANNSELSSLLLVSLFFCFLCPLTFIGEPTIWSCMLRHTVFGVTFALCISCVLGKTIVVVTAFRATLPGNNMAGKFGPVQQRIIVFSCTAIQIVICILWLKISPPFPDRALKYNNKKIILECNTGSDAAFYAVLGYISLLAAICLVLAFLARKLPDNFNEARFISFSMLVFCAVWATFIPAYISSPGKYTVAVEIFAILSSAYGLLLSIFVPKCYIILIKPERNSKKHMMGKLQKYEWE
;
A
#
# COMPACT_ATOMS: atom_id res chain seq x y z
N MET A 1 -82.70 -45.87 -35.78
CA MET A 1 -83.11 -45.32 -34.47
C MET A 1 -82.36 -45.95 -33.30
N LEU A 2 -82.28 -47.28 -33.14
CA LEU A 2 -81.59 -47.91 -32.00
C LEU A 2 -80.20 -47.32 -31.66
N ILE A 3 -79.34 -47.06 -32.65
CA ILE A 3 -78.00 -46.47 -32.41
C ILE A 3 -78.09 -45.05 -31.82
N LEU A 4 -79.12 -44.27 -32.20
CA LEU A 4 -79.33 -42.92 -31.68
C LEU A 4 -79.88 -42.94 -30.25
N GLU A 5 -80.77 -43.90 -29.93
CA GLU A 5 -81.23 -44.13 -28.55
C GLU A 5 -80.10 -44.66 -27.66
N LEU A 6 -79.24 -45.54 -28.18
CA LEU A 6 -78.06 -46.03 -27.46
C LEU A 6 -77.06 -44.89 -27.18
N LEU A 7 -76.84 -43.99 -28.15
CA LEU A 7 -76.01 -42.79 -27.98
C LEU A 7 -76.63 -41.78 -26.99
N LEU A 8 -77.96 -41.61 -27.02
CA LEU A 8 -78.66 -40.76 -26.05
C LEU A 8 -78.61 -41.34 -24.63
N LEU A 9 -78.83 -42.65 -24.44
CA LEU A 9 -78.63 -43.31 -23.13
C LEU A 9 -77.18 -43.16 -22.66
N MET A 10 -76.20 -43.38 -23.53
CA MET A 10 -74.79 -43.19 -23.20
C MET A 10 -74.48 -41.72 -22.82
N SER A 11 -75.12 -40.73 -23.46
CA SER A 11 -74.95 -39.32 -23.09
C SER A 11 -75.53 -38.96 -21.71
N VAL A 12 -76.57 -39.66 -21.25
CA VAL A 12 -77.15 -39.49 -19.90
C VAL A 12 -76.35 -40.25 -18.84
N VAL A 13 -75.78 -41.41 -19.19
CA VAL A 13 -74.91 -42.21 -18.30
C VAL A 13 -73.52 -41.59 -18.15
N ILE A 14 -72.97 -40.94 -19.19
CA ILE A 14 -71.72 -40.17 -19.12
C ILE A 14 -72.01 -38.77 -18.57
N ARG A 15 -72.64 -38.71 -17.39
CA ARG A 15 -72.52 -37.56 -16.51
C ARG A 15 -71.14 -37.66 -15.87
N ALA A 16 -70.17 -36.96 -16.45
CA ALA A 16 -68.82 -36.90 -15.89
C ALA A 16 -68.91 -36.57 -14.39
N GLN A 17 -68.38 -37.45 -13.53
CA GLN A 17 -68.16 -37.08 -12.13
C GLN A 17 -67.32 -35.82 -12.13
N GLN A 18 -67.72 -34.82 -11.34
CA GLN A 18 -66.99 -33.56 -11.23
C GLN A 18 -65.51 -33.84 -10.96
N PRO A 19 -64.57 -33.07 -11.54
CA PRO A 19 -63.15 -33.23 -11.25
C PRO A 19 -62.88 -32.94 -9.78
N VAL A 20 -62.81 -34.00 -8.99
CA VAL A 20 -62.52 -33.93 -7.55
C VAL A 20 -61.00 -33.93 -7.38
N CYS A 21 -60.45 -32.81 -6.92
CA CYS A 21 -59.04 -32.74 -6.55
C CYS A 21 -58.78 -33.61 -5.31
N ARG A 22 -58.01 -34.69 -5.49
CA ARG A 22 -57.58 -35.58 -4.40
C ARG A 22 -56.13 -35.28 -4.02
N ARG A 23 -55.85 -35.15 -2.73
CA ARG A 23 -54.50 -34.88 -2.24
C ARG A 23 -53.59 -36.08 -2.45
N GLN A 24 -52.41 -35.85 -3.02
CA GLN A 24 -51.39 -36.89 -3.24
C GLN A 24 -50.57 -37.13 -1.95
N GLY A 25 -50.82 -38.24 -1.27
CA GLY A 25 -50.06 -38.69 -0.10
C GLY A 25 -50.74 -38.52 1.27
N ASN A 26 -50.15 -39.17 2.28
CA ASN A 26 -50.65 -39.16 3.66
C ASN A 26 -50.50 -37.78 4.31
N THR A 27 -51.49 -37.38 5.10
CA THR A 27 -51.41 -36.14 5.90
C THR A 27 -50.37 -36.32 7.00
N GLN A 28 -49.49 -35.34 7.15
CA GLN A 28 -48.89 -35.10 8.46
C GLN A 28 -49.99 -34.44 9.31
N LEU A 29 -50.29 -35.02 10.47
CA LEU A 29 -51.19 -34.40 11.45
C LEU A 29 -50.41 -33.34 12.24
N PRO A 30 -51.04 -32.22 12.64
CA PRO A 30 -50.43 -31.28 13.58
C PRO A 30 -50.25 -31.96 14.95
N GLU A 31 -49.19 -31.59 15.66
CA GLU A 31 -48.93 -32.09 17.02
C GLU A 31 -49.89 -31.44 18.02
N PHE A 32 -50.18 -30.13 17.84
CA PHE A 32 -51.17 -29.39 18.62
C PHE A 32 -52.13 -28.65 17.69
N LEU A 33 -53.43 -28.75 18.00
CA LEU A 33 -54.53 -28.20 17.20
C LEU A 33 -55.58 -27.60 18.13
N LYS A 34 -56.03 -26.38 17.83
CA LYS A 34 -57.23 -25.76 18.40
C LYS A 34 -57.96 -25.01 17.29
N ASP A 35 -59.27 -25.25 17.11
CA ASP A 35 -60.09 -24.46 16.20
C ASP A 35 -60.41 -23.07 16.79
N GLY A 36 -60.69 -22.11 15.91
CA GLY A 36 -61.05 -20.72 16.19
C GLY A 36 -61.47 -20.05 14.88
N ASP A 37 -61.97 -18.82 14.94
CA ASP A 37 -62.45 -18.06 13.77
C ASP A 37 -61.34 -17.82 12.74
N LEU A 38 -60.11 -17.61 13.22
CA LEU A 38 -58.90 -17.41 12.42
C LEU A 38 -57.78 -18.33 12.94
N LYS A 39 -57.01 -18.95 12.04
CA LYS A 39 -55.92 -19.86 12.41
C LYS A 39 -54.54 -19.29 12.16
N ILE A 40 -53.65 -19.45 13.13
CA ILE A 40 -52.21 -19.19 12.99
C ILE A 40 -51.47 -20.54 12.92
N GLY A 41 -50.61 -20.72 11.91
CA GLY A 41 -49.77 -21.89 11.77
C GLY A 41 -48.49 -21.77 12.59
N GLY A 42 -48.02 -22.88 13.16
CA GLY A 42 -46.71 -22.96 13.84
C GLY A 42 -45.87 -24.10 13.26
N ILE A 43 -44.58 -23.87 13.01
CA ILE A 43 -43.65 -24.92 12.58
C ILE A 43 -42.40 -24.86 13.47
N PHE A 44 -42.24 -25.89 14.31
CA PHE A 44 -41.14 -26.00 15.28
C PHE A 44 -40.48 -27.38 15.17
N THR A 45 -39.24 -27.51 15.64
CA THR A 45 -38.44 -28.75 15.57
C THR A 45 -38.21 -29.31 16.97
N PHE A 46 -39.15 -30.10 17.48
CA PHE A 46 -39.06 -30.67 18.84
C PHE A 46 -38.00 -31.78 19.00
N TYR A 47 -37.24 -32.10 17.95
CA TYR A 47 -36.18 -33.11 17.93
C TYR A 47 -34.98 -32.59 17.12
N THR A 48 -33.78 -32.63 17.68
CA THR A 48 -32.56 -32.08 17.04
C THR A 48 -31.81 -33.07 16.15
N GLY A 49 -32.14 -34.37 16.23
CA GLY A 49 -31.53 -35.43 15.45
C GLY A 49 -32.55 -36.37 14.78
N TYR A 50 -32.09 -37.17 13.82
CA TYR A 50 -32.88 -38.24 13.21
C TYR A 50 -31.98 -39.43 12.82
N THR A 51 -32.56 -40.63 12.74
CA THR A 51 -31.88 -41.80 12.17
C THR A 51 -32.47 -42.16 10.81
N GLY A 52 -31.64 -42.15 9.77
CA GLY A 52 -31.98 -42.58 8.42
C GLY A 52 -30.82 -42.38 7.45
N VAL A 53 -30.87 -43.08 6.31
CA VAL A 53 -29.99 -42.83 5.16
C VAL A 53 -30.66 -41.77 4.28
N ILE A 54 -29.88 -40.88 3.65
CA ILE A 54 -30.41 -39.90 2.69
C ILE A 54 -31.28 -40.64 1.65
N PRO A 55 -32.58 -40.31 1.53
CA PRO A 55 -33.46 -41.04 0.64
C PRO A 55 -33.06 -40.79 -0.82
N LYS A 56 -32.86 -41.87 -1.57
CA LYS A 56 -32.61 -41.81 -3.01
C LYS A 56 -33.93 -41.48 -3.73
N PHE A 57 -33.88 -40.68 -4.80
CA PHE A 57 -35.03 -40.27 -5.61
C PHE A 57 -35.80 -41.42 -6.32
N ASN A 58 -35.43 -42.68 -6.08
CA ASN A 58 -36.05 -43.86 -6.67
C ASN A 58 -37.14 -44.52 -5.78
N ARG A 59 -37.35 -44.05 -4.54
CA ARG A 59 -38.40 -44.55 -3.63
C ARG A 59 -38.94 -43.41 -2.77
N LEU A 60 -40.19 -43.55 -2.34
CA LEU A 60 -40.77 -42.67 -1.30
C LEU A 60 -39.92 -42.76 -0.01
N PRO A 61 -39.54 -41.63 0.60
CA PRO A 61 -38.79 -41.64 1.86
C PRO A 61 -39.58 -42.35 2.97
N PRO A 62 -38.97 -43.28 3.73
CA PRO A 62 -39.57 -43.75 4.97
C PRO A 62 -39.60 -42.61 5.99
N GLN A 63 -40.56 -42.64 6.92
CA GLN A 63 -40.58 -41.71 8.05
C GLN A 63 -39.33 -41.95 8.92
N PRO A 64 -38.42 -40.95 9.06
CA PRO A 64 -37.24 -41.06 9.91
C PRO A 64 -37.65 -41.15 11.37
N LYS A 65 -36.90 -41.90 12.17
CA LYS A 65 -37.07 -41.85 13.64
C LYS A 65 -36.32 -40.63 14.18
N CYS A 66 -37.07 -39.71 14.76
CA CYS A 66 -36.53 -38.53 15.43
C CYS A 66 -35.77 -38.93 16.71
N LYS A 67 -34.82 -38.08 17.12
CA LYS A 67 -34.00 -38.24 18.33
C LYS A 67 -33.71 -36.88 18.96
N ASP A 68 -33.30 -36.93 20.23
CA ASP A 68 -32.73 -35.80 20.97
C ASP A 68 -33.71 -34.62 21.11
N ILE A 69 -34.63 -34.74 22.08
CA ILE A 69 -35.72 -33.78 22.32
C ILE A 69 -35.19 -32.35 22.51
N ASN A 70 -35.78 -31.41 21.78
CA ASN A 70 -35.53 -29.99 21.91
C ASN A 70 -36.57 -29.32 22.81
N TYR A 71 -36.27 -29.22 24.11
CA TYR A 71 -37.17 -28.58 25.08
C TYR A 71 -37.38 -27.08 24.83
N ARG A 72 -36.44 -26.39 24.15
CA ARG A 72 -36.57 -24.97 23.80
C ARG A 72 -37.60 -24.77 22.69
N GLU A 73 -37.52 -25.54 21.63
CA GLU A 73 -38.51 -25.53 20.53
C GLU A 73 -39.91 -25.92 21.04
N PHE A 74 -39.98 -26.86 21.99
CA PHE A 74 -41.23 -27.20 22.66
C PHE A 74 -41.78 -26.04 23.50
N LYS A 75 -40.92 -25.31 24.24
CA LYS A 75 -41.28 -24.08 24.97
C LYS A 75 -41.75 -22.98 24.00
N PHE A 76 -41.14 -22.83 22.82
CA PHE A 76 -41.60 -21.90 21.78
C PHE A 76 -43.03 -22.21 21.33
N ALA A 77 -43.34 -23.47 21.03
CA ALA A 77 -44.71 -23.86 20.67
C ALA A 77 -45.73 -23.58 21.79
N TYR A 78 -45.41 -23.88 23.05
CA TYR A 78 -46.30 -23.56 24.17
C TYR A 78 -46.40 -22.06 24.47
N THR A 79 -45.38 -21.27 24.15
CA THR A 79 -45.45 -19.79 24.23
C THR A 79 -46.37 -19.22 23.15
N MET A 80 -46.38 -19.81 21.95
CA MET A 80 -47.36 -19.47 20.92
C MET A 80 -48.79 -19.77 21.37
N ILE A 81 -49.02 -20.93 22.01
CA ILE A 81 -50.33 -21.26 22.60
C ILE A 81 -50.69 -20.25 23.71
N PHE A 82 -49.79 -20.00 24.66
CA PHE A 82 -50.00 -19.04 25.76
C PHE A 82 -50.42 -17.64 25.25
N ALA A 83 -49.68 -17.08 24.28
CA ALA A 83 -49.99 -15.79 23.70
C ALA A 83 -51.37 -15.76 23.03
N ILE A 84 -51.77 -16.86 22.36
CA ILE A 84 -53.09 -16.98 21.74
C ILE A 84 -54.21 -17.02 22.80
N GLU A 85 -54.05 -17.78 23.90
CA GLU A 85 -55.05 -17.80 24.98
C GLU A 85 -55.15 -16.44 25.69
N GLU A 86 -54.03 -15.75 25.90
CA GLU A 86 -53.98 -14.41 26.47
C GLU A 86 -54.70 -13.38 25.57
N ILE A 87 -54.44 -13.40 24.26
CA ILE A 87 -55.12 -12.56 23.26
C ILE A 87 -56.62 -12.85 23.22
N ASN A 88 -57.03 -14.12 23.20
CA ASN A 88 -58.44 -14.53 23.20
C ASN A 88 -59.20 -14.08 24.47
N THR A 89 -58.48 -13.82 25.57
CA THR A 89 -59.05 -13.36 26.85
C THR A 89 -59.05 -11.82 26.95
N ASN A 90 -58.30 -11.12 26.11
CA ASN A 90 -58.11 -9.67 26.19
C ASN A 90 -59.16 -8.90 25.34
N PRO A 91 -60.08 -8.13 25.94
CA PRO A 91 -61.13 -7.44 25.19
C PRO A 91 -60.62 -6.29 24.30
N SER A 92 -59.35 -5.88 24.43
CA SER A 92 -58.77 -4.74 23.71
C SER A 92 -58.23 -5.10 22.32
N ILE A 93 -57.99 -6.38 22.05
CA ILE A 93 -57.40 -6.88 20.81
C ILE A 93 -58.28 -8.01 20.26
N LEU A 94 -58.60 -7.96 18.97
CA LEU A 94 -59.54 -8.90 18.31
C LEU A 94 -60.90 -9.11 19.05
N PRO A 95 -61.61 -8.05 19.48
CA PRO A 95 -62.89 -8.23 20.16
C PRO A 95 -63.91 -9.00 19.30
N ASN A 96 -64.59 -9.97 19.93
CA ASN A 96 -65.56 -10.89 19.30
C ASN A 96 -64.98 -11.88 18.27
N HIS A 97 -63.65 -12.06 18.21
CA HIS A 97 -63.01 -13.04 17.33
C HIS A 97 -61.99 -13.89 18.09
N THR A 98 -61.95 -15.19 17.79
CA THR A 98 -61.06 -16.17 18.41
C THR A 98 -59.95 -16.60 17.48
N LEU A 99 -58.72 -16.65 18.01
CA LEU A 99 -57.56 -17.23 17.37
C LEU A 99 -57.43 -18.72 17.75
N GLY A 100 -57.40 -19.58 16.73
CA GLY A 100 -57.00 -20.98 16.81
C GLY A 100 -55.57 -21.19 16.28
N TYR A 101 -55.05 -22.41 16.41
CA TYR A 101 -53.71 -22.76 15.96
C TYR A 101 -53.60 -24.16 15.37
N GLU A 102 -52.65 -24.32 14.44
CA GLU A 102 -52.18 -25.60 13.90
C GLU A 102 -50.66 -25.66 13.99
N ILE A 103 -50.14 -26.43 14.94
CA ILE A 103 -48.71 -26.50 15.24
C ILE A 103 -48.14 -27.85 14.79
N TYR A 104 -47.14 -27.79 13.92
CA TYR A 104 -46.45 -28.93 13.34
C TYR A 104 -45.07 -29.15 13.96
N ASN A 105 -44.83 -30.39 14.40
CA ASN A 105 -43.51 -30.89 14.76
C ASN A 105 -42.80 -31.38 13.49
N ALA A 106 -41.80 -30.63 13.01
CA ALA A 106 -41.21 -30.86 11.70
C ALA A 106 -40.02 -31.85 11.70
N CYS A 107 -39.50 -32.26 12.88
CA CYS A 107 -38.35 -33.16 13.03
C CYS A 107 -37.12 -32.76 12.16
N GLY A 108 -36.94 -31.46 11.92
CA GLY A 108 -35.90 -30.89 11.06
C GLY A 108 -36.04 -31.14 9.55
N PHE A 109 -36.72 -32.20 9.12
CA PHE A 109 -36.76 -32.65 7.71
C PHE A 109 -38.06 -32.32 6.97
N PHE A 110 -39.22 -32.34 7.66
CA PHE A 110 -40.55 -32.18 7.02
C PHE A 110 -41.09 -30.74 7.07
N ILE A 111 -40.22 -29.75 7.24
CA ILE A 111 -40.59 -28.32 7.36
C ILE A 111 -41.43 -27.87 6.14
N LEU A 112 -41.02 -28.26 4.93
CA LEU A 112 -41.79 -27.93 3.72
C LEU A 112 -43.13 -28.67 3.62
N GLN A 113 -43.22 -29.91 4.09
CA GLN A 113 -44.49 -30.66 4.12
C GLN A 113 -45.48 -30.02 5.11
N SER A 114 -44.99 -29.60 6.28
CA SER A 114 -45.78 -28.86 7.27
C SER A 114 -46.29 -27.51 6.71
N ALA A 115 -45.43 -26.76 6.01
CA ALA A 115 -45.80 -25.51 5.35
C ALA A 115 -46.88 -25.67 4.27
N LEU A 116 -46.77 -26.72 3.44
CA LEU A 116 -47.77 -27.04 2.42
C LEU A 116 -49.09 -27.52 3.04
N ALA A 117 -49.06 -28.18 4.19
CA ALA A 117 -50.27 -28.55 4.93
C ALA A 117 -50.99 -27.31 5.50
N LEU A 118 -50.25 -26.37 6.10
CA LEU A 118 -50.78 -25.08 6.59
C LEU A 118 -51.32 -24.17 5.47
N SER A 119 -50.82 -24.35 4.24
CA SER A 119 -51.31 -23.63 3.05
C SER A 119 -52.61 -24.21 2.50
N ASN A 120 -52.68 -25.54 2.36
CA ASN A 120 -53.75 -26.25 1.65
C ASN A 120 -54.83 -26.88 2.55
N GLY A 121 -54.65 -26.86 3.87
CA GLY A 121 -55.52 -27.57 4.82
C GLY A 121 -55.38 -29.09 4.76
N GLN A 122 -56.22 -29.77 5.55
CA GLN A 122 -56.09 -31.22 5.80
C GLN A 122 -57.12 -32.08 5.04
N GLU A 123 -58.08 -31.48 4.34
CA GLU A 123 -59.15 -32.20 3.65
C GLU A 123 -58.61 -33.10 2.52
N PRO A 124 -59.08 -34.36 2.39
CA PRO A 124 -58.55 -35.31 1.42
C PRO A 124 -59.10 -35.11 0.00
N VAL A 125 -60.20 -34.35 -0.13
CA VAL A 125 -61.10 -34.28 -1.28
C VAL A 125 -61.58 -32.82 -1.39
N ILE A 126 -61.21 -32.13 -2.47
CA ILE A 126 -61.58 -30.72 -2.71
C ILE A 126 -62.48 -30.65 -3.94
N ASP A 127 -63.67 -30.06 -3.78
CA ASP A 127 -64.56 -29.64 -4.88
C ASP A 127 -64.05 -28.30 -5.44
N GLU A 128 -63.95 -28.17 -6.76
CA GLU A 128 -63.53 -26.92 -7.43
C GLU A 128 -64.34 -25.70 -6.96
N ARG A 129 -65.60 -25.89 -6.57
CA ARG A 129 -66.48 -24.81 -6.05
C ARG A 129 -66.11 -24.32 -4.65
N ASN A 130 -65.38 -25.11 -3.86
CA ASN A 130 -64.99 -24.82 -2.48
C ASN A 130 -63.48 -24.57 -2.32
N CYS A 131 -62.71 -24.51 -3.42
CA CYS A 131 -61.25 -24.30 -3.40
C CYS A 131 -60.81 -22.99 -2.70
N THR A 132 -61.74 -22.05 -2.49
CA THR A 132 -61.55 -20.77 -1.77
C THR A 132 -61.99 -20.77 -0.30
N LYS A 133 -62.63 -21.86 0.19
CA LYS A 133 -63.09 -22.02 1.58
C LYS A 133 -62.11 -22.77 2.49
N ILE A 134 -60.88 -22.99 2.03
CA ILE A 134 -59.87 -23.77 2.74
C ILE A 134 -59.50 -23.07 4.06
N LYS A 135 -59.32 -23.86 5.13
CA LYS A 135 -58.80 -23.42 6.44
C LYS A 135 -57.30 -23.07 6.38
N THR A 136 -56.88 -22.23 5.43
CA THR A 136 -55.48 -21.78 5.26
C THR A 136 -55.06 -20.94 6.48
N ALA A 137 -53.82 -21.14 6.95
CA ALA A 137 -53.27 -20.33 8.02
C ALA A 137 -53.11 -18.85 7.59
N GLN A 138 -53.59 -17.93 8.42
CA GLN A 138 -53.55 -16.49 8.15
C GLN A 138 -52.12 -15.93 8.22
N ALA A 139 -51.29 -16.55 9.06
CA ALA A 139 -49.85 -16.36 9.12
C ALA A 139 -49.19 -17.65 9.63
N ILE A 140 -47.90 -17.83 9.38
CA ILE A 140 -47.11 -18.94 9.92
C ILE A 140 -45.96 -18.42 10.78
N ILE A 141 -45.83 -18.94 11.99
CA ILE A 141 -44.73 -18.64 12.92
C ILE A 141 -43.70 -19.78 12.87
N GLY A 142 -42.43 -19.41 12.77
CA GLY A 142 -41.33 -20.31 12.45
C GLY A 142 -40.83 -20.13 11.00
N HIS A 143 -39.91 -20.95 10.50
CA HIS A 143 -39.11 -21.92 11.26
C HIS A 143 -37.92 -21.23 11.95
N SER A 144 -37.31 -21.88 12.93
CA SER A 144 -36.21 -21.33 13.74
C SER A 144 -34.85 -21.32 13.03
N ALA A 145 -34.60 -22.27 12.12
CA ALA A 145 -33.30 -22.41 11.46
C ALA A 145 -33.29 -21.69 10.10
N SER A 146 -32.23 -20.93 9.81
CA SER A 146 -32.13 -20.11 8.60
C SER A 146 -32.18 -20.92 7.29
N THR A 147 -31.38 -21.98 7.14
CA THR A 147 -31.32 -22.79 5.91
C THR A 147 -32.67 -23.40 5.51
N PRO A 148 -33.42 -24.10 6.39
CA PRO A 148 -34.78 -24.54 6.07
C PRO A 148 -35.75 -23.38 5.80
N THR A 149 -35.61 -22.26 6.54
CA THR A 149 -36.45 -21.07 6.38
C THR A 149 -36.30 -20.44 5.00
N ILE A 150 -35.12 -20.48 4.37
CA ILE A 150 -34.91 -20.02 2.98
C ILE A 150 -35.81 -20.79 2.00
N GLY A 151 -35.81 -22.14 2.08
CA GLY A 151 -36.63 -22.98 1.20
C GLY A 151 -38.14 -22.78 1.44
N PHE A 152 -38.53 -22.68 2.71
CA PHE A 152 -39.90 -22.45 3.15
C PHE A 152 -40.44 -21.07 2.73
N ALA A 153 -39.71 -19.99 3.01
CA ALA A 153 -40.11 -18.62 2.73
C ALA A 153 -40.21 -18.32 1.22
N ARG A 154 -39.34 -18.91 0.38
CA ARG A 154 -39.46 -18.84 -1.09
C ARG A 154 -40.81 -19.36 -1.60
N ILE A 155 -41.38 -20.37 -0.94
CA ILE A 155 -42.63 -21.01 -1.36
C ILE A 155 -43.83 -20.26 -0.77
N MET A 156 -43.83 -19.91 0.53
CA MET A 156 -44.90 -19.09 1.13
C MET A 156 -45.03 -17.71 0.47
N GLY A 157 -43.91 -17.13 0.02
CA GLY A 157 -43.88 -15.88 -0.73
C GLY A 157 -44.67 -15.90 -2.04
N ARG A 158 -44.88 -17.08 -2.66
CA ARG A 158 -45.72 -17.24 -3.86
C ARG A 158 -47.21 -17.30 -3.57
N PHE A 159 -47.58 -17.74 -2.37
CA PHE A 159 -48.96 -17.74 -1.88
C PHE A 159 -49.31 -16.47 -1.10
N HIS A 160 -48.36 -15.53 -0.97
CA HIS A 160 -48.48 -14.31 -0.16
C HIS A 160 -48.88 -14.57 1.31
N ILE A 161 -48.54 -15.75 1.84
CA ILE A 161 -48.76 -16.09 3.25
C ILE A 161 -47.65 -15.43 4.07
N PRO A 162 -47.97 -14.55 5.05
CA PRO A 162 -46.96 -13.93 5.90
C PRO A 162 -46.31 -15.00 6.79
N THR A 163 -45.00 -14.99 6.83
CA THR A 163 -44.16 -15.91 7.60
C THR A 163 -43.31 -15.11 8.56
N ILE A 164 -43.38 -15.39 9.86
CA ILE A 164 -42.59 -14.71 10.89
C ILE A 164 -41.68 -15.72 11.59
N SER A 165 -40.37 -15.63 11.37
CA SER A 165 -39.41 -16.39 12.16
C SER A 165 -39.06 -15.66 13.46
N HIS A 166 -38.95 -16.41 14.55
CA HIS A 166 -38.54 -15.91 15.85
C HIS A 166 -37.02 -16.11 16.12
N PHE A 167 -36.30 -16.79 15.22
CA PHE A 167 -34.92 -17.23 15.46
C PHE A 167 -34.03 -17.38 14.20
N ALA A 168 -34.57 -17.24 12.97
CA ALA A 168 -33.77 -17.32 11.75
C ALA A 168 -33.05 -15.98 11.46
N THR A 169 -31.81 -15.85 11.91
CA THR A 169 -31.04 -14.58 11.90
C THR A 169 -30.30 -14.26 10.60
N CYS A 170 -30.19 -15.19 9.64
CA CYS A 170 -29.38 -14.98 8.42
C CYS A 170 -29.77 -13.70 7.67
N ALA A 171 -28.81 -12.79 7.47
CA ALA A 171 -29.02 -11.56 6.70
C ALA A 171 -29.47 -11.83 5.25
N CYS A 172 -29.22 -13.03 4.73
CA CYS A 172 -29.71 -13.50 3.43
C CYS A 172 -31.25 -13.44 3.30
N LEU A 173 -32.00 -13.62 4.38
CA LEU A 173 -33.48 -13.62 4.37
C LEU A 173 -34.09 -12.21 4.21
N SER A 174 -33.31 -11.14 4.37
CA SER A 174 -33.77 -9.74 4.22
C SER A 174 -34.08 -9.34 2.76
N ASN A 175 -33.80 -10.21 1.77
CA ASN A 175 -34.00 -9.91 0.35
C ASN A 175 -35.49 -9.95 -0.04
N ARG A 176 -36.17 -8.80 0.06
CA ARG A 176 -37.59 -8.63 -0.31
C ARG A 176 -37.98 -9.08 -1.73
N LYS A 177 -37.05 -9.13 -2.69
CA LYS A 177 -37.35 -9.62 -4.05
C LYS A 177 -37.53 -11.15 -4.09
N GLU A 178 -36.92 -11.84 -3.15
CA GLU A 178 -36.88 -13.30 -3.05
C GLU A 178 -37.82 -13.82 -1.96
N PHE A 179 -37.93 -13.08 -0.85
CA PHE A 179 -38.76 -13.38 0.32
C PHE A 179 -39.80 -12.27 0.58
N PRO A 180 -40.78 -12.06 -0.32
CA PRO A 180 -41.70 -10.91 -0.24
C PRO A 180 -42.68 -10.94 0.94
N SER A 181 -42.91 -12.12 1.55
CA SER A 181 -43.82 -12.29 2.71
C SER A 181 -43.11 -12.70 4.01
N PHE A 182 -41.78 -12.69 4.03
CA PHE A 182 -40.99 -13.07 5.21
C PHE A 182 -40.78 -11.90 6.16
N PHE A 183 -40.85 -12.16 7.47
CA PHE A 183 -40.54 -11.23 8.55
C PHE A 183 -39.83 -12.00 9.66
N ARG A 184 -39.24 -11.28 10.60
CA ARG A 184 -38.75 -11.89 11.84
C ARG A 184 -38.78 -10.93 13.01
N THR A 185 -38.90 -11.49 14.21
CA THR A 185 -38.82 -10.76 15.48
C THR A 185 -37.42 -10.82 16.11
N ILE A 186 -36.51 -11.64 15.57
CA ILE A 186 -35.08 -11.59 15.90
C ILE A 186 -34.32 -10.65 14.95
N PRO A 187 -33.38 -9.82 15.44
CA PRO A 187 -32.44 -9.09 14.59
C PRO A 187 -31.60 -9.98 13.69
N ASN A 188 -31.02 -9.39 12.63
CA ASN A 188 -30.23 -10.14 11.65
C ASN A 188 -28.72 -10.19 11.95
N ASP A 189 -28.03 -11.21 11.42
CA ASP A 189 -26.59 -11.45 11.65
C ASP A 189 -25.68 -10.31 11.17
N TYR A 190 -26.13 -9.46 10.24
CA TYR A 190 -25.29 -8.38 9.70
C TYR A 190 -24.92 -7.38 10.80
N TYR A 191 -25.85 -7.04 11.69
CA TYR A 191 -25.59 -6.16 12.82
C TYR A 191 -24.77 -6.87 13.91
N GLN A 192 -25.12 -8.11 14.25
CA GLN A 192 -24.39 -8.90 15.26
C GLN A 192 -22.91 -9.09 14.87
N SER A 193 -22.61 -9.51 13.65
CA SER A 193 -21.23 -9.74 13.20
C SER A 193 -20.37 -8.48 13.21
N ARG A 194 -20.96 -7.29 12.97
CA ARG A 194 -20.24 -6.01 13.09
C ARG A 194 -20.06 -5.58 14.54
N ALA A 195 -21.05 -5.81 15.41
CA ALA A 195 -20.92 -5.60 16.85
C ALA A 195 -19.83 -6.50 17.46
N LEU A 196 -19.76 -7.78 17.05
CA LEU A 196 -18.72 -8.73 17.44
C LEU A 196 -17.32 -8.27 17.00
N ALA A 197 -17.15 -7.71 15.81
CA ALA A 197 -15.87 -7.12 15.40
C ALA A 197 -15.47 -5.90 16.27
N GLN A 198 -16.43 -5.04 16.62
CA GLN A 198 -16.19 -3.92 17.54
C GLN A 198 -15.82 -4.40 18.96
N LEU A 199 -16.43 -5.49 19.44
CA LEU A 199 -16.09 -6.13 20.72
C LEU A 199 -14.64 -6.64 20.73
N VAL A 200 -14.22 -7.32 19.66
CA VAL A 200 -12.84 -7.82 19.49
C VAL A 200 -11.84 -6.66 19.50
N LYS A 201 -12.15 -5.57 18.79
CA LYS A 201 -11.35 -4.34 18.79
C LYS A 201 -11.27 -3.69 20.17
N HIS A 202 -12.40 -3.65 20.90
CA HIS A 202 -12.47 -3.02 22.23
C HIS A 202 -11.52 -3.66 23.25
N PHE A 203 -11.36 -4.99 23.21
CA PHE A 203 -10.43 -5.72 24.08
C PHE A 203 -9.00 -5.84 23.51
N GLY A 204 -8.70 -5.18 22.38
CA GLY A 204 -7.34 -5.13 21.81
C GLY A 204 -6.86 -6.43 21.16
N TRP A 205 -7.75 -7.37 20.86
CA TRP A 205 -7.40 -8.63 20.21
C TRP A 205 -7.19 -8.42 18.71
N THR A 206 -5.99 -8.70 18.21
CA THR A 206 -5.63 -8.53 16.79
C THR A 206 -5.43 -9.85 16.04
N TRP A 207 -5.49 -10.98 16.77
CA TRP A 207 -5.24 -12.31 16.24
C TRP A 207 -6.31 -13.30 16.74
N VAL A 208 -7.20 -13.70 15.83
CA VAL A 208 -8.43 -14.43 16.18
C VAL A 208 -8.64 -15.65 15.26
N GLY A 209 -9.05 -16.78 15.83
CA GLY A 209 -9.55 -17.93 15.08
C GLY A 209 -11.04 -17.78 14.74
N ALA A 210 -11.45 -18.21 13.55
CA ALA A 210 -12.86 -18.15 13.11
C ALA A 210 -13.41 -19.56 12.88
N LEU A 211 -14.53 -19.88 13.54
CA LEU A 211 -15.26 -21.14 13.43
C LEU A 211 -16.73 -20.90 13.08
N SER A 212 -17.31 -21.76 12.26
CA SER A 212 -18.73 -21.67 11.88
C SER A 212 -19.37 -23.02 11.54
N ASN A 213 -20.70 -23.05 11.52
CA ASN A 213 -21.44 -24.11 10.85
C ASN A 213 -21.21 -24.06 9.33
N GLU A 214 -21.11 -25.22 8.68
CA GLU A 214 -21.02 -25.36 7.22
C GLU A 214 -22.40 -25.23 6.53
N ASN A 215 -23.14 -24.16 6.83
CA ASN A 215 -24.47 -23.89 6.27
C ASN A 215 -24.75 -22.37 6.11
N ASP A 216 -25.90 -22.00 5.56
CA ASP A 216 -26.19 -20.59 5.21
C ASP A 216 -26.09 -19.64 6.42
N TYR A 217 -26.51 -20.08 7.61
CA TYR A 217 -26.37 -19.29 8.84
C TYR A 217 -24.91 -19.08 9.20
N GLY A 218 -24.16 -20.17 9.41
CA GLY A 218 -22.77 -20.10 9.86
C GLY A 218 -21.86 -19.37 8.88
N ILE A 219 -21.96 -19.70 7.59
CA ILE A 219 -21.09 -19.13 6.54
C ILE A 219 -21.37 -17.64 6.30
N ASN A 220 -22.63 -17.19 6.24
CA ASN A 220 -22.93 -15.76 6.04
C ASN A 220 -22.56 -14.93 7.28
N GLY A 221 -22.86 -15.45 8.48
CA GLY A 221 -22.51 -14.80 9.74
C GLY A 221 -21.01 -14.62 9.91
N ILE A 222 -20.22 -15.70 9.78
CA ILE A 222 -18.76 -15.63 9.92
C ILE A 222 -18.10 -14.83 8.81
N THR A 223 -18.57 -14.91 7.56
CA THR A 223 -18.01 -14.10 6.45
C THR A 223 -18.22 -12.60 6.70
N THR A 224 -19.38 -12.22 7.24
CA THR A 224 -19.67 -10.85 7.63
C THR A 224 -18.78 -10.40 8.80
N PHE A 225 -18.54 -11.28 9.78
CA PHE A 225 -17.63 -11.01 10.90
C PHE A 225 -16.18 -10.84 10.41
N ILE A 226 -15.67 -11.76 9.59
CA ILE A 226 -14.30 -11.71 9.04
C ILE A 226 -14.07 -10.40 8.28
N LYS A 227 -15.04 -9.98 7.45
CA LYS A 227 -14.97 -8.71 6.73
C LYS A 227 -14.95 -7.51 7.69
N ALA A 228 -15.85 -7.48 8.68
CA ALA A 228 -15.90 -6.41 9.67
C ALA A 228 -14.64 -6.35 10.55
N ALA A 229 -14.09 -7.51 10.93
CA ALA A 229 -12.85 -7.62 11.66
C ALA A 229 -11.66 -7.04 10.87
N GLN A 230 -11.59 -7.33 9.56
CA GLN A 230 -10.58 -6.75 8.67
C GLN A 230 -10.75 -5.23 8.49
N GLU A 231 -11.98 -4.72 8.38
CA GLU A 231 -12.28 -3.28 8.38
C GLU A 231 -11.78 -2.58 9.66
N GLU A 232 -11.80 -3.28 10.80
CA GLU A 232 -11.35 -2.81 12.11
C GLU A 232 -9.86 -3.11 12.41
N GLY A 233 -9.11 -3.67 11.46
CA GLY A 233 -7.67 -3.94 11.58
C GLY A 233 -7.27 -5.25 12.29
N ILE A 234 -8.22 -6.17 12.47
CA ILE A 234 -8.03 -7.47 13.12
C ILE A 234 -7.69 -8.53 12.06
N CYS A 235 -6.71 -9.39 12.35
CA CYS A 235 -6.34 -10.51 11.48
C CYS A 235 -6.94 -11.83 11.97
N ILE A 236 -7.38 -12.63 10.99
CA ILE A 236 -7.91 -13.97 11.21
C ILE A 236 -6.79 -14.98 10.90
N GLU A 237 -6.42 -15.82 11.88
CA GLU A 237 -5.38 -16.84 11.70
C GLU A 237 -5.86 -17.99 10.82
N TYR A 238 -7.06 -18.48 11.10
CA TYR A 238 -7.72 -19.55 10.37
C TYR A 238 -9.23 -19.31 10.34
N SER A 239 -9.86 -19.82 9.29
CA SER A 239 -11.32 -19.93 9.19
C SER A 239 -11.65 -21.38 8.87
N ALA A 240 -12.40 -22.05 9.75
CA ALA A 240 -12.82 -23.43 9.56
C ALA A 240 -14.34 -23.59 9.80
N SER A 241 -14.93 -24.58 9.14
CA SER A 241 -16.34 -24.91 9.24
C SER A 241 -16.55 -26.42 9.25
N PHE A 242 -17.60 -26.87 9.91
CA PHE A 242 -18.10 -28.23 9.83
C PHE A 242 -19.61 -28.25 10.13
N GLU A 243 -20.28 -29.37 9.84
CA GLU A 243 -21.67 -29.59 10.25
C GLU A 243 -21.87 -31.04 10.71
N SER A 244 -22.78 -31.23 11.68
CA SER A 244 -23.12 -32.55 12.26
C SER A 244 -23.64 -33.61 11.28
N THR A 245 -24.06 -33.20 10.09
CA THR A 245 -24.60 -34.07 9.04
C THR A 245 -23.54 -34.87 8.28
N TYR A 246 -22.26 -34.50 8.41
CA TYR A 246 -21.13 -35.08 7.68
C TYR A 246 -20.23 -35.98 8.57
N SER A 247 -19.13 -36.49 8.00
CA SER A 247 -18.19 -37.36 8.72
C SER A 247 -17.54 -36.65 9.91
N ILE A 248 -17.34 -37.40 11.01
CA ILE A 248 -16.57 -36.98 12.19
C ILE A 248 -15.14 -36.52 11.85
N THR A 249 -14.62 -36.90 10.67
CA THR A 249 -13.35 -36.41 10.11
C THR A 249 -13.26 -34.88 10.05
N SER A 250 -14.35 -34.18 9.71
CA SER A 250 -14.34 -32.71 9.62
C SER A 250 -14.22 -32.04 10.99
N LEU A 251 -14.85 -32.62 12.02
CA LEU A 251 -14.69 -32.19 13.41
C LEU A 251 -13.25 -32.40 13.89
N ILE A 252 -12.68 -33.59 13.66
CA ILE A 252 -11.29 -33.91 14.06
C ILE A 252 -10.30 -32.94 13.39
N LYS A 253 -10.44 -32.70 12.08
CA LYS A 253 -9.62 -31.72 11.35
C LYS A 253 -9.75 -30.29 11.92
N THR A 254 -10.95 -29.89 12.34
CA THR A 254 -11.17 -28.59 13.00
C THR A 254 -10.43 -28.53 14.34
N VAL A 255 -10.44 -29.60 15.12
CA VAL A 255 -9.69 -29.71 16.38
C VAL A 255 -8.17 -29.71 16.16
N GLU A 256 -7.66 -30.33 15.09
CA GLU A 256 -6.25 -30.26 14.69
C GLU A 256 -5.80 -28.83 14.33
N ILE A 257 -6.67 -28.06 13.66
CA ILE A 257 -6.43 -26.62 13.39
C ILE A 257 -6.38 -25.84 14.71
N ILE A 258 -7.32 -26.07 15.64
CA ILE A 258 -7.32 -25.42 16.96
C ILE A 258 -6.05 -25.77 17.77
N LYS A 259 -5.55 -27.02 17.69
CA LYS A 259 -4.31 -27.44 18.36
C LYS A 259 -3.04 -26.81 17.80
N SER A 260 -3.00 -26.59 16.48
CA SER A 260 -1.82 -26.04 15.79
C SER A 260 -1.81 -24.51 15.72
N SER A 261 -2.96 -23.90 16.00
CA SER A 261 -3.20 -22.45 16.09
C SER A 261 -2.42 -21.79 17.24
N THR A 262 -1.99 -20.55 16.99
CA THR A 262 -1.37 -19.68 18.01
C THR A 262 -2.37 -18.76 18.69
N SER A 263 -3.47 -18.41 18.03
CA SER A 263 -4.56 -17.59 18.60
C SER A 263 -5.18 -18.24 19.83
N LYS A 264 -5.51 -17.41 20.81
CA LYS A 264 -6.20 -17.80 22.05
C LYS A 264 -7.66 -17.40 22.05
N VAL A 265 -8.03 -16.42 21.23
CA VAL A 265 -9.41 -15.94 21.05
C VAL A 265 -10.01 -16.59 19.81
N ILE A 266 -11.18 -17.21 19.96
CA ILE A 266 -11.91 -17.89 18.88
C ILE A 266 -13.34 -17.34 18.79
N MET A 267 -13.71 -16.81 17.63
CA MET A 267 -15.09 -16.50 17.28
C MET A 267 -15.78 -17.76 16.75
N ALA A 268 -16.80 -18.24 17.46
CA ALA A 268 -17.59 -19.41 17.10
C ALA A 268 -19.01 -19.00 16.68
N PHE A 269 -19.21 -18.78 15.38
CA PHE A 269 -20.50 -18.43 14.77
C PHE A 269 -21.27 -19.71 14.41
N MET A 270 -21.77 -20.38 15.44
CA MET A 270 -22.20 -21.79 15.39
C MET A 270 -23.58 -22.00 16.01
N SER A 271 -24.19 -23.15 15.78
CA SER A 271 -25.39 -23.58 16.49
C SER A 271 -25.02 -24.27 17.82
N HIS A 272 -25.93 -24.22 18.80
CA HIS A 272 -25.81 -24.95 20.07
C HIS A 272 -25.41 -26.44 19.90
N ARG A 273 -25.86 -27.13 18.84
CA ARG A 273 -25.52 -28.52 18.58
C ARG A 273 -24.05 -28.69 18.17
N GLU A 274 -23.57 -27.88 17.23
CA GLU A 274 -22.19 -27.98 16.74
C GLU A 274 -21.17 -27.51 17.78
N ILE A 275 -21.45 -26.44 18.55
CA ILE A 275 -20.54 -26.03 19.63
C ILE A 275 -20.49 -27.07 20.75
N LYS A 276 -21.61 -27.75 21.07
CA LYS A 276 -21.63 -28.85 22.04
C LYS A 276 -20.70 -29.98 21.63
N MET A 277 -20.84 -30.50 20.41
CA MET A 277 -19.94 -31.54 19.90
C MET A 277 -18.47 -31.10 19.86
N LEU A 278 -18.20 -29.84 19.51
CA LEU A 278 -16.84 -29.30 19.53
C LEU A 278 -16.27 -29.30 20.96
N VAL A 279 -17.01 -28.78 21.94
CA VAL A 279 -16.59 -28.72 23.34
C VAL A 279 -16.39 -30.11 23.94
N GLU A 280 -17.27 -31.07 23.64
CA GLU A 280 -17.14 -32.47 24.07
C GLU A 280 -15.85 -33.11 23.52
N GLU A 281 -15.50 -32.82 22.26
CA GLU A 281 -14.27 -33.33 21.62
C GLU A 281 -13.00 -32.61 22.13
N LEU A 282 -13.05 -31.29 22.34
CA LEU A 282 -11.96 -30.52 22.93
C LEU A 282 -11.66 -31.03 24.36
N TYR A 283 -12.70 -31.30 25.15
CA TYR A 283 -12.59 -31.91 26.47
C TYR A 283 -12.00 -33.31 26.42
N ARG A 284 -12.47 -34.16 25.49
CA ARG A 284 -11.90 -35.51 25.27
C ARG A 284 -10.40 -35.48 24.94
N GLN A 285 -9.93 -34.42 24.30
CA GLN A 285 -8.53 -34.21 23.94
C GLN A 285 -7.74 -33.29 24.91
N ASN A 286 -8.30 -32.94 26.08
CA ASN A 286 -7.70 -32.06 27.10
C ASN A 286 -7.25 -30.69 26.59
N ILE A 287 -7.96 -30.09 25.63
CA ILE A 287 -7.66 -28.75 25.10
C ILE A 287 -8.36 -27.70 25.98
N THR A 288 -7.59 -26.78 26.54
CA THR A 288 -8.05 -25.74 27.49
C THR A 288 -7.40 -24.38 27.20
N GLY A 289 -7.77 -23.34 27.96
CA GLY A 289 -7.13 -22.02 27.87
C GLY A 289 -7.52 -21.18 26.64
N LEU A 290 -8.69 -21.46 26.06
CA LEU A 290 -9.27 -20.72 24.94
C LEU A 290 -10.29 -19.69 25.44
N GLN A 291 -10.28 -18.50 24.82
CA GLN A 291 -11.28 -17.47 25.01
C GLN A 291 -12.31 -17.54 23.88
N TRP A 292 -13.55 -17.86 24.23
CA TRP A 292 -14.64 -17.95 23.25
C TRP A 292 -15.35 -16.62 23.07
N ILE A 293 -15.70 -16.35 21.82
CA ILE A 293 -16.68 -15.33 21.46
C ILE A 293 -17.84 -16.05 20.76
N GLY A 294 -19.05 -15.92 21.31
CA GLY A 294 -20.24 -16.65 20.88
C GLY A 294 -21.25 -15.81 20.13
N SER A 295 -21.90 -16.42 19.14
CA SER A 295 -23.16 -15.94 18.57
C SER A 295 -24.34 -16.18 19.53
N ASP A 296 -25.38 -15.36 19.40
CA ASP A 296 -26.66 -15.50 20.12
C ASP A 296 -27.23 -16.92 20.10
N ALA A 297 -27.08 -17.65 18.99
CA ALA A 297 -27.59 -19.01 18.82
C ALA A 297 -27.04 -20.07 19.82
N TRP A 298 -26.03 -19.74 20.63
CA TRP A 298 -25.50 -20.63 21.67
C TRP A 298 -25.01 -19.96 22.97
N ILE A 299 -24.64 -18.68 22.95
CA ILE A 299 -23.96 -18.01 24.10
C ILE A 299 -24.79 -18.02 25.41
N THR A 300 -26.11 -18.09 25.32
CA THR A 300 -27.05 -18.23 26.46
C THR A 300 -27.89 -19.52 26.39
N ASP A 301 -27.42 -20.57 25.71
CA ASP A 301 -28.13 -21.84 25.57
C ASP A 301 -27.81 -22.80 26.73
N ASP A 302 -28.80 -23.02 27.60
CA ASP A 302 -28.69 -23.85 28.81
C ASP A 302 -28.42 -25.34 28.53
N SER A 303 -28.73 -25.84 27.33
CA SER A 303 -28.50 -27.24 26.94
C SER A 303 -27.01 -27.62 26.82
N LEU A 304 -26.12 -26.62 26.84
CA LEU A 304 -24.67 -26.78 26.89
C LEU A 304 -24.16 -27.16 28.29
N ALA A 305 -24.93 -26.84 29.35
CA ALA A 305 -24.54 -27.09 30.75
C ALA A 305 -24.48 -28.57 31.14
N ASP A 306 -25.12 -29.45 30.36
CA ASP A 306 -25.22 -30.89 30.64
C ASP A 306 -24.19 -31.75 29.89
N GLY A 307 -23.42 -31.18 28.95
CA GLY A 307 -22.39 -31.90 28.19
C GLY A 307 -21.08 -32.07 28.97
N PRO A 308 -20.29 -33.13 28.73
CA PRO A 308 -18.90 -33.17 29.18
C PRO A 308 -18.11 -32.02 28.55
N GLY A 309 -17.27 -31.35 29.33
CA GLY A 309 -16.51 -30.18 28.87
C GLY A 309 -17.21 -28.82 28.99
N HIS A 310 -18.44 -28.74 29.52
CA HIS A 310 -19.17 -27.47 29.69
C HIS A 310 -18.38 -26.36 30.41
N THR A 311 -17.43 -26.72 31.28
CA THR A 311 -16.54 -25.77 31.96
C THR A 311 -15.57 -25.04 31.01
N LEU A 312 -15.30 -25.57 29.81
CA LEU A 312 -14.46 -24.94 28.79
C LEU A 312 -15.12 -23.68 28.17
N LEU A 313 -16.43 -23.53 28.35
CA LEU A 313 -17.18 -22.34 27.90
C LEU A 313 -17.17 -21.22 28.96
N VAL A 314 -16.74 -21.47 30.20
CA VAL A 314 -16.70 -20.44 31.24
C VAL A 314 -15.80 -19.28 30.79
N GLY A 315 -16.33 -18.07 30.90
CA GLY A 315 -15.71 -16.84 30.43
C GLY A 315 -16.00 -16.47 28.98
N SER A 316 -16.85 -17.22 28.26
CA SER A 316 -17.35 -16.82 26.93
C SER A 316 -17.99 -15.43 26.98
N VAL A 317 -17.82 -14.66 25.91
CA VAL A 317 -18.50 -13.36 25.71
C VAL A 317 -19.26 -13.35 24.39
N GLY A 318 -20.36 -12.61 24.29
CA GLY A 318 -21.13 -12.54 23.04
C GLY A 318 -22.34 -11.63 23.13
N PHE A 319 -22.99 -11.40 22.00
CA PHE A 319 -24.23 -10.62 21.93
C PHE A 319 -25.44 -11.52 21.83
N THR A 320 -26.51 -11.18 22.56
CA THR A 320 -27.81 -11.85 22.52
C THR A 320 -28.94 -10.82 22.58
N VAL A 321 -30.16 -11.19 22.20
CA VAL A 321 -31.33 -10.30 22.32
C VAL A 321 -31.66 -10.03 23.80
N ARG A 322 -32.39 -8.95 24.08
CA ARG A 322 -32.70 -8.55 25.46
C ARG A 322 -33.52 -9.60 26.19
N ASN A 323 -33.31 -9.76 27.50
CA ASN A 323 -34.17 -10.61 28.31
C ASN A 323 -35.50 -9.90 28.57
N ALA A 324 -36.59 -10.66 28.63
CA ALA A 324 -37.92 -10.16 28.88
C ALA A 324 -38.55 -10.87 30.08
N GLN A 325 -39.68 -10.36 30.54
CA GLN A 325 -40.52 -11.01 31.53
C GLN A 325 -41.91 -11.17 30.91
N ILE A 326 -42.42 -12.39 30.86
CA ILE A 326 -43.76 -12.72 30.37
C ILE A 326 -44.57 -13.21 31.58
N PRO A 327 -45.39 -12.34 32.20
CA PRO A 327 -46.24 -12.73 33.34
C PRO A 327 -47.16 -13.91 32.98
N GLY A 328 -47.45 -14.79 33.94
CA GLY A 328 -48.35 -15.94 33.73
C GLY A 328 -47.76 -17.13 32.95
N LEU A 329 -46.73 -16.95 32.13
CA LEU A 329 -46.13 -18.04 31.34
C LEU A 329 -45.56 -19.17 32.21
N GLY A 330 -44.89 -18.84 33.31
CA GLY A 330 -44.30 -19.83 34.24
C GLY A 330 -45.33 -20.79 34.86
N PRO A 331 -46.43 -20.28 35.45
CA PRO A 331 -47.60 -21.09 35.83
C PRO A 331 -48.17 -21.93 34.68
N PHE A 332 -48.43 -21.32 33.52
CA PHE A 332 -49.00 -22.00 32.35
C PHE A 332 -48.16 -23.21 31.89
N LEU A 333 -46.84 -23.08 31.85
CA LEU A 333 -45.92 -24.18 31.49
C LEU A 333 -45.90 -25.34 32.50
N ARG A 334 -46.40 -25.14 33.73
CA ARG A 334 -46.52 -26.20 34.76
C ARG A 334 -47.84 -26.96 34.69
N GLU A 335 -48.85 -26.39 34.04
CA GLU A 335 -50.18 -26.99 33.85
C GLU A 335 -50.26 -27.90 32.61
N VAL A 336 -49.17 -28.01 31.84
CA VAL A 336 -49.07 -28.88 30.67
C VAL A 336 -49.26 -30.35 31.09
N HIS A 337 -50.22 -31.05 30.45
CA HIS A 337 -50.54 -32.44 30.78
C HIS A 337 -50.96 -33.24 29.53
N PRO A 338 -50.55 -34.52 29.38
CA PRO A 338 -50.86 -35.34 28.20
C PRO A 338 -52.35 -35.50 27.86
N SER A 339 -53.27 -35.28 28.82
CA SER A 339 -54.71 -35.29 28.56
C SER A 339 -55.21 -34.12 27.71
N GLN A 340 -54.46 -33.02 27.61
CA GLN A 340 -54.81 -31.87 26.76
C GLN A 340 -54.70 -32.22 25.27
N PHE A 341 -53.70 -33.04 24.92
CA PHE A 341 -53.45 -33.48 23.54
C PHE A 341 -53.23 -35.00 23.49
N PRO A 342 -54.28 -35.82 23.68
CA PRO A 342 -54.15 -37.27 23.84
C PRO A 342 -53.55 -37.96 22.60
N ASN A 343 -53.64 -37.34 21.42
CA ASN A 343 -53.09 -37.85 20.16
C ASN A 343 -51.62 -37.44 19.93
N SER A 344 -51.05 -36.53 20.74
CA SER A 344 -49.64 -36.15 20.62
C SER A 344 -48.74 -37.30 21.07
N MET A 345 -47.89 -37.78 20.17
CA MET A 345 -46.88 -38.78 20.51
C MET A 345 -45.72 -38.12 21.25
N PHE A 346 -45.36 -36.90 20.85
CA PHE A 346 -44.30 -36.13 21.49
C PHE A 346 -44.60 -35.86 22.97
N LEU A 347 -45.80 -35.41 23.30
CA LEU A 347 -46.16 -35.04 24.68
C LEU A 347 -46.17 -36.26 25.62
N ARG A 348 -46.50 -37.45 25.10
CA ARG A 348 -46.35 -38.72 25.83
C ARG A 348 -44.87 -39.03 26.08
N GLU A 349 -44.03 -39.01 25.05
CA GLU A 349 -42.58 -39.27 25.18
C GLU A 349 -41.90 -38.28 26.12
N PHE A 350 -42.25 -36.99 26.04
CA PHE A 350 -41.80 -35.94 26.96
C PHE A 350 -42.17 -36.29 28.41
N TRP A 351 -43.41 -36.69 28.68
CA TRP A 351 -43.87 -37.04 30.03
C TRP A 351 -43.17 -38.28 30.58
N GLU A 352 -43.03 -39.33 29.76
CA GLU A 352 -42.26 -40.54 30.10
C GLU A 352 -40.80 -40.20 30.43
N ASN A 353 -40.18 -39.32 29.63
CA ASN A 353 -38.80 -38.87 29.84
C ASN A 353 -38.61 -37.99 31.08
N VAL A 354 -39.55 -37.12 31.42
CA VAL A 354 -39.46 -36.24 32.60
C VAL A 354 -39.70 -37.04 33.90
N PHE A 355 -40.76 -37.86 33.95
CA PHE A 355 -41.15 -38.57 35.18
C PHE A 355 -40.58 -39.99 35.31
N LYS A 356 -39.84 -40.48 34.31
CA LYS A 356 -39.27 -41.84 34.25
C LYS A 356 -40.32 -42.93 34.48
N CYS A 357 -41.48 -42.73 33.85
CA CYS A 357 -42.61 -43.64 33.84
C CYS A 357 -42.95 -44.04 32.39
N SER A 358 -43.85 -45.01 32.20
CA SER A 358 -44.38 -45.33 30.87
C SER A 358 -45.90 -45.48 30.81
N PHE A 359 -46.48 -45.08 29.67
CA PHE A 359 -47.85 -45.38 29.27
C PHE A 359 -47.99 -46.77 28.62
N SER A 360 -46.88 -47.43 28.26
CA SER A 360 -46.89 -48.75 27.65
C SER A 360 -47.24 -49.85 28.67
N PRO A 361 -48.23 -50.72 28.41
CA PRO A 361 -48.62 -51.76 29.36
C PRO A 361 -47.54 -52.83 29.57
N ASN A 362 -46.58 -52.96 28.65
CA ASN A 362 -45.51 -53.97 28.65
C ASN A 362 -44.16 -53.41 29.15
N SER A 363 -44.13 -52.20 29.71
CA SER A 363 -42.91 -51.57 30.22
C SER A 363 -42.48 -52.13 31.59
N VAL A 364 -41.16 -52.20 31.81
CA VAL A 364 -40.56 -52.51 33.12
C VAL A 364 -40.52 -51.28 34.04
N GLN A 365 -40.73 -50.08 33.50
CA GLN A 365 -40.80 -48.83 34.28
C GLN A 365 -42.16 -48.70 34.99
N ARG A 366 -42.20 -47.85 36.03
CA ARG A 366 -43.43 -47.43 36.69
C ARG A 366 -44.45 -46.96 35.64
N LYS A 367 -45.72 -47.36 35.77
CA LYS A 367 -46.79 -46.83 34.91
C LYS A 367 -47.05 -45.36 35.23
N CYS A 368 -47.14 -44.51 34.20
CA CYS A 368 -47.60 -43.13 34.38
C CYS A 368 -49.09 -43.18 34.78
N ASN A 369 -49.45 -42.57 35.91
CA ASN A 369 -50.80 -42.66 36.48
C ASN A 369 -51.61 -41.36 36.38
N GLY A 370 -50.99 -40.26 35.91
CA GLY A 370 -51.62 -38.93 35.82
C GLY A 370 -51.62 -38.17 37.15
N SER A 371 -50.99 -38.70 38.22
CA SER A 371 -50.71 -37.94 39.45
C SER A 371 -49.33 -37.28 39.41
N GLU A 372 -48.59 -37.42 38.31
CA GLU A 372 -47.38 -36.67 38.01
C GLU A 372 -47.70 -35.18 37.74
N ASN A 373 -46.84 -34.25 38.16
CA ASN A 373 -47.08 -32.81 37.97
C ASN A 373 -45.76 -32.04 37.81
N LEU A 374 -45.66 -31.21 36.76
CA LEU A 374 -44.46 -30.46 36.41
C LEU A 374 -44.09 -29.37 37.45
N ALA A 375 -45.04 -28.92 38.27
CA ALA A 375 -44.79 -27.96 39.35
C ALA A 375 -43.80 -28.48 40.41
N TYR A 376 -43.63 -29.81 40.54
CA TYR A 376 -42.70 -30.45 41.48
C TYR A 376 -41.36 -30.86 40.85
N VAL A 377 -41.15 -30.59 39.55
CA VAL A 377 -39.92 -30.96 38.84
C VAL A 377 -39.21 -29.72 38.32
N LYS A 378 -37.95 -29.52 38.75
CA LYS A 378 -37.09 -28.50 38.13
C LYS A 378 -36.64 -29.01 36.76
N HIS A 379 -37.13 -28.39 35.68
CA HIS A 379 -36.83 -28.79 34.32
C HIS A 379 -36.65 -27.56 33.41
N PRO A 380 -35.71 -27.56 32.43
CA PRO A 380 -35.51 -26.43 31.51
C PRO A 380 -36.78 -25.93 30.80
N PHE A 381 -37.73 -26.84 30.52
CA PHE A 381 -39.04 -26.48 29.95
C PHE A 381 -39.87 -25.55 30.86
N THR A 382 -39.82 -25.71 32.18
CA THR A 382 -40.60 -24.90 33.15
C THR A 382 -39.82 -23.72 33.71
N ASP A 383 -38.55 -23.56 33.34
CA ASP A 383 -37.72 -22.41 33.73
C ASP A 383 -38.10 -21.17 32.88
N VAL A 384 -38.26 -20.04 33.56
CA VAL A 384 -38.63 -18.75 32.96
C VAL A 384 -37.70 -17.61 33.42
N SER A 385 -36.50 -17.96 33.90
CA SER A 385 -35.46 -17.00 34.30
C SER A 385 -34.82 -16.29 33.09
N ASP A 386 -34.59 -17.02 31.99
CA ASP A 386 -34.24 -16.45 30.68
C ASP A 386 -35.36 -16.73 29.68
N LEU A 387 -35.90 -15.65 29.09
CA LEU A 387 -36.97 -15.66 28.11
C LEU A 387 -36.57 -14.94 26.80
N ARG A 388 -35.27 -14.70 26.55
CA ARG A 388 -34.77 -13.91 25.41
C ARG A 388 -35.40 -14.29 24.06
N PHE A 389 -35.23 -15.54 23.64
CA PHE A 389 -35.79 -16.03 22.37
C PHE A 389 -37.28 -16.38 22.47
N ILE A 390 -37.78 -16.57 23.69
CA ILE A 390 -39.19 -16.88 23.96
C ILE A 390 -40.03 -15.61 23.71
N ASN A 391 -39.51 -14.43 24.09
CA ASN A 391 -40.09 -13.13 23.78
C ASN A 391 -40.28 -12.92 22.28
N ASN A 392 -39.34 -13.35 21.43
CA ASN A 392 -39.46 -13.24 19.98
C ASN A 392 -40.69 -14.00 19.44
N VAL A 393 -41.03 -15.17 20.01
CA VAL A 393 -42.25 -15.93 19.65
C VAL A 393 -43.49 -15.17 20.10
N TYR A 394 -43.50 -14.68 21.34
CA TYR A 394 -44.59 -13.90 21.92
C TYR A 394 -44.87 -12.63 21.09
N GLN A 395 -43.82 -11.87 20.74
CA GLN A 395 -43.88 -10.73 19.82
C GLN A 395 -44.41 -11.11 18.43
N ALA A 396 -44.05 -12.28 17.89
CA ALA A 396 -44.50 -12.71 16.57
C ALA A 396 -46.02 -12.98 16.54
N VAL A 397 -46.56 -13.63 17.58
CA VAL A 397 -48.02 -13.84 17.73
C VAL A 397 -48.73 -12.51 17.83
N TYR A 398 -48.27 -11.61 18.70
CA TYR A 398 -48.87 -10.29 18.87
C TYR A 398 -48.78 -9.44 17.60
N ALA A 399 -47.69 -9.50 16.83
CA ALA A 399 -47.59 -8.81 15.55
C ALA A 399 -48.64 -9.29 14.52
N VAL A 400 -48.91 -10.60 14.46
CA VAL A 400 -50.02 -11.14 13.65
C VAL A 400 -51.37 -10.68 14.20
N ALA A 401 -51.58 -10.72 15.51
CA ALA A 401 -52.84 -10.30 16.12
C ALA A 401 -53.13 -8.81 15.93
N HIS A 402 -52.12 -7.94 16.01
CA HIS A 402 -52.24 -6.52 15.69
C HIS A 402 -52.46 -6.27 14.19
N ALA A 403 -51.83 -7.04 13.29
CA ALA A 403 -52.12 -6.96 11.86
C ALA A 403 -53.57 -7.36 11.54
N LEU A 404 -54.08 -8.43 12.15
CA LEU A 404 -55.47 -8.88 12.05
C LEU A 404 -56.44 -7.86 12.69
N HIS A 405 -56.10 -7.29 13.83
CA HIS A 405 -56.91 -6.27 14.49
C HIS A 405 -57.00 -4.99 13.65
N ASN A 406 -55.91 -4.54 13.04
CA ASN A 406 -55.91 -3.39 12.13
C ASN A 406 -56.73 -3.66 10.86
N LEU A 407 -56.71 -4.90 10.34
CA LEU A 407 -57.52 -5.35 9.22
C LEU A 407 -59.02 -5.34 9.56
N LEU A 408 -59.40 -5.89 10.71
CA LEU A 408 -60.78 -6.00 11.18
C LEU A 408 -61.37 -4.65 11.66
N SER A 409 -60.55 -3.80 12.28
CA SER A 409 -60.92 -2.44 12.73
C SER A 409 -60.90 -1.39 11.60
N CYS A 410 -60.63 -1.81 10.37
CA CYS A 410 -60.60 -0.95 9.20
C CYS A 410 -61.94 -0.25 8.96
N LYS A 411 -61.91 1.06 8.69
CA LYS A 411 -63.10 1.86 8.38
C LYS A 411 -63.24 2.05 6.88
N GLN A 412 -64.40 1.67 6.32
CA GLN A 412 -64.71 1.83 4.90
C GLN A 412 -64.52 3.30 4.46
N GLN A 413 -64.04 3.53 3.23
CA GLN A 413 -63.57 4.82 2.71
C GLN A 413 -62.22 5.31 3.30
N LYS A 414 -61.62 4.59 4.26
CA LYS A 414 -60.25 4.81 4.75
C LYS A 414 -59.40 3.54 4.68
N GLY A 415 -59.86 2.51 3.98
CA GLY A 415 -59.10 1.27 3.80
C GLY A 415 -57.92 1.43 2.83
N PRO A 416 -56.86 0.63 2.95
CA PRO A 416 -55.67 0.73 2.11
C PRO A 416 -55.80 0.02 0.75
N PHE A 417 -56.91 -0.68 0.50
CA PHE A 417 -57.14 -1.41 -0.73
C PHE A 417 -57.90 -0.56 -1.77
N SER A 418 -58.00 -1.06 -3.01
CA SER A 418 -58.65 -0.41 -4.15
C SER A 418 -59.99 0.24 -3.79
N ASN A 419 -60.23 1.48 -4.25
CA ASN A 419 -61.42 2.30 -3.89
C ASN A 419 -61.58 2.58 -2.37
N ALA A 420 -60.48 2.60 -1.62
CA ALA A 420 -60.43 2.83 -0.17
C ALA A 420 -61.29 1.85 0.67
N THR A 421 -61.45 0.62 0.17
CA THR A 421 -62.25 -0.43 0.82
C THR A 421 -61.45 -1.20 1.87
N CYS A 422 -62.14 -1.74 2.86
CA CYS A 422 -61.63 -2.72 3.80
C CYS A 422 -61.78 -4.16 3.29
N GLY A 423 -61.07 -5.11 3.93
CA GLY A 423 -61.26 -6.54 3.66
C GLY A 423 -62.61 -7.04 4.17
N GLN A 424 -63.17 -8.06 3.51
CA GLN A 424 -64.41 -8.71 3.97
C GLN A 424 -64.12 -9.62 5.17
N THR A 425 -64.83 -9.40 6.27
CA THR A 425 -64.58 -10.07 7.57
C THR A 425 -64.76 -11.58 7.54
N MET A 426 -65.60 -12.12 6.64
CA MET A 426 -65.85 -13.57 6.52
C MET A 426 -64.90 -14.31 5.56
N THR A 427 -64.00 -13.61 4.86
CA THR A 427 -63.11 -14.22 3.85
C THR A 427 -61.73 -13.57 3.84
N ILE A 428 -61.12 -13.40 5.03
CA ILE A 428 -59.78 -12.82 5.17
C ILE A 428 -58.76 -13.70 4.44
N GLN A 429 -58.01 -13.09 3.53
CA GLN A 429 -56.95 -13.74 2.77
C GLN A 429 -55.56 -13.40 3.37
N PRO A 430 -54.60 -14.35 3.39
CA PRO A 430 -53.27 -14.11 3.99
C PRO A 430 -52.53 -12.88 3.44
N TRP A 431 -52.70 -12.55 2.16
CA TRP A 431 -52.08 -11.37 1.54
C TRP A 431 -52.56 -10.04 2.13
N GLN A 432 -53.78 -10.00 2.70
CA GLN A 432 -54.32 -8.82 3.38
C GLN A 432 -53.69 -8.66 4.76
N VAL A 433 -53.45 -9.76 5.47
CA VAL A 433 -52.72 -9.80 6.73
C VAL A 433 -51.28 -9.35 6.51
N LEU A 434 -50.64 -9.85 5.45
CA LEU A 434 -49.31 -9.44 4.99
C LEU A 434 -49.20 -7.93 4.76
N HIS A 435 -50.22 -7.29 4.17
CA HIS A 435 -50.23 -5.84 3.97
C HIS A 435 -50.20 -5.08 5.30
N TYR A 436 -51.10 -5.41 6.24
CA TYR A 436 -51.12 -4.74 7.55
C TYR A 436 -49.85 -5.03 8.37
N LEU A 437 -49.28 -6.24 8.26
CA LEU A 437 -48.04 -6.63 8.93
C LEU A 437 -46.83 -5.76 8.52
N GLN A 438 -46.83 -5.18 7.31
CA GLN A 438 -45.80 -4.20 6.89
C GLN A 438 -45.88 -2.86 7.63
N THR A 439 -46.97 -2.61 8.38
CA THR A 439 -47.27 -1.33 9.02
C THR A 439 -47.54 -1.43 10.52
N VAL A 440 -47.36 -2.61 11.13
CA VAL A 440 -47.53 -2.76 12.58
C VAL A 440 -46.49 -1.96 13.35
N ASN A 441 -46.96 -1.20 14.32
CA ASN A 441 -46.14 -0.50 15.29
C ASN A 441 -46.96 -0.42 16.58
N PHE A 442 -46.53 -1.14 17.61
CA PHE A 442 -47.21 -1.20 18.90
C PHE A 442 -46.20 -1.37 20.03
N SER A 443 -46.64 -1.09 21.26
CA SER A 443 -45.82 -1.28 22.46
C SER A 443 -46.38 -2.42 23.29
N MET A 444 -45.51 -3.32 23.73
CA MET A 444 -45.82 -4.38 24.69
C MET A 444 -46.02 -3.80 26.10
N ASN A 445 -46.67 -4.58 26.98
CA ASN A 445 -46.86 -4.22 28.39
C ASN A 445 -45.54 -3.95 29.16
N GLY A 446 -44.39 -4.40 28.63
CA GLY A 446 -43.04 -4.09 29.14
C GLY A 446 -42.38 -2.82 28.56
N GLY A 447 -43.08 -2.02 27.75
CA GLY A 447 -42.55 -0.80 27.12
C GLY A 447 -41.70 -1.01 25.86
N GLU A 448 -41.53 -2.27 25.42
CA GLU A 448 -40.81 -2.61 24.19
C GLU A 448 -41.66 -2.32 22.95
N THR A 449 -41.08 -1.63 21.96
CA THR A 449 -41.74 -1.27 20.69
C THR A 449 -41.47 -2.33 19.62
N VAL A 450 -42.54 -2.91 19.08
CA VAL A 450 -42.49 -3.94 18.02
C VAL A 450 -42.95 -3.33 16.70
N PHE A 451 -42.03 -3.29 15.74
CA PHE A 451 -42.25 -2.88 14.35
C PHE A 451 -41.23 -3.55 13.44
N PHE A 452 -41.49 -3.56 12.13
CA PHE A 452 -40.57 -4.08 11.12
C PHE A 452 -40.11 -2.96 10.18
N ASP A 453 -38.87 -3.07 9.70
CA ASP A 453 -38.34 -2.17 8.67
C ASP A 453 -38.82 -2.56 7.25
N ARG A 454 -38.27 -1.87 6.24
CA ARG A 454 -38.61 -2.15 4.82
C ARG A 454 -38.14 -3.55 4.38
N GLN A 455 -37.17 -4.14 5.04
CA GLN A 455 -36.59 -5.46 4.79
C GLN A 455 -37.35 -6.58 5.53
N GLY A 456 -38.16 -6.24 6.54
CA GLY A 456 -38.90 -7.20 7.37
C GLY A 456 -38.16 -7.58 8.66
N ASP A 457 -37.11 -6.83 8.98
CA ASP A 457 -36.26 -7.02 10.14
C ASP A 457 -36.69 -6.08 11.28
N PRO A 458 -36.49 -6.49 12.55
CA PRO A 458 -36.73 -5.63 13.71
C PRO A 458 -35.49 -4.75 13.98
N PRO A 459 -35.61 -3.68 14.78
CA PRO A 459 -34.46 -2.85 15.17
C PRO A 459 -33.40 -3.68 15.90
N ALA A 460 -32.16 -3.68 15.40
CA ALA A 460 -31.08 -4.49 15.95
C ALA A 460 -30.54 -3.92 17.28
N ARG A 461 -30.98 -4.54 18.38
CA ARG A 461 -30.61 -4.21 19.76
C ARG A 461 -30.17 -5.49 20.48
N TYR A 462 -29.00 -5.46 21.11
CA TYR A 462 -28.43 -6.60 21.82
C TYR A 462 -27.94 -6.22 23.22
N GLU A 463 -27.95 -7.20 24.11
CA GLU A 463 -27.15 -7.22 25.32
C GLU A 463 -25.81 -7.90 25.03
N LEU A 464 -24.72 -7.30 25.50
CA LEU A 464 -23.44 -7.99 25.61
C LEU A 464 -23.44 -8.78 26.92
N VAL A 465 -23.17 -10.07 26.82
CA VAL A 465 -23.19 -10.99 27.96
C VAL A 465 -21.85 -11.69 28.17
N ASN A 466 -21.58 -12.08 29.41
CA ASN A 466 -20.46 -12.91 29.82
C ASN A 466 -20.96 -14.12 30.60
N LEU A 467 -20.49 -15.31 30.21
CA LEU A 467 -20.81 -16.57 30.87
C LEU A 467 -19.93 -16.77 32.10
N GLN A 468 -20.43 -16.35 33.27
CA GLN A 468 -19.63 -16.28 34.49
C GLN A 468 -19.42 -17.65 35.14
N LYS A 469 -20.42 -18.54 35.09
CA LYS A 469 -20.36 -19.85 35.72
C LYS A 469 -21.26 -20.85 35.01
N VAL A 470 -20.80 -22.09 34.93
CA VAL A 470 -21.58 -23.22 34.44
C VAL A 470 -21.56 -24.30 35.53
N THR A 471 -22.75 -24.70 35.97
CA THR A 471 -22.98 -25.87 36.82
C THR A 471 -23.87 -26.85 36.06
N LYS A 472 -23.84 -28.14 36.42
CA LYS A 472 -24.61 -29.16 35.71
C LYS A 472 -26.09 -28.75 35.60
N GLY A 473 -26.58 -28.61 34.36
CA GLY A 473 -27.94 -28.15 34.04
C GLY A 473 -28.27 -26.68 34.33
N THR A 474 -27.27 -25.81 34.53
CA THR A 474 -27.47 -24.37 34.84
C THR A 474 -26.32 -23.48 34.36
N MET A 475 -26.62 -22.38 33.67
CA MET A 475 -25.65 -21.37 33.23
C MET A 475 -25.98 -20.01 33.85
N GLU A 476 -25.00 -19.41 34.53
CA GLU A 476 -25.09 -18.08 35.11
C GLU A 476 -24.44 -17.07 34.15
N VAL A 477 -25.28 -16.23 33.55
CA VAL A 477 -24.91 -15.24 32.53
C VAL A 477 -25.11 -13.83 33.09
N ALA A 478 -24.11 -12.97 32.93
CA ALA A 478 -24.17 -11.57 33.36
C ALA A 478 -24.18 -10.60 32.16
N THR A 479 -25.07 -9.60 32.18
CA THR A 479 -25.11 -8.54 31.16
C THR A 479 -24.04 -7.48 31.43
N ILE A 480 -22.95 -7.53 30.65
CA ILE A 480 -21.76 -6.69 30.80
C ILE A 480 -21.75 -5.47 29.86
N GLY A 481 -22.75 -5.30 29.00
CA GLY A 481 -22.88 -4.14 28.12
C GLY A 481 -24.09 -4.21 27.19
N TYR A 482 -24.17 -3.28 26.24
CA TYR A 482 -25.26 -3.18 25.26
C TYR A 482 -24.74 -2.75 23.89
N TYR A 483 -25.46 -3.17 22.85
CA TYR A 483 -25.30 -2.64 21.49
C TYR A 483 -26.66 -2.21 20.91
N ASP A 484 -26.73 -1.02 20.34
CA ASP A 484 -27.93 -0.53 19.63
C ASP A 484 -27.54 0.05 18.27
N ALA A 485 -27.92 -0.64 17.20
CA ALA A 485 -27.64 -0.24 15.82
C ALA A 485 -28.36 1.04 15.40
N THR A 486 -29.40 1.46 16.13
CA THR A 486 -30.16 2.69 15.83
C THR A 486 -29.45 3.96 16.27
N GLN A 487 -28.38 3.84 17.07
CA GLN A 487 -27.57 4.98 17.54
C GLN A 487 -26.50 5.41 16.51
N PRO A 488 -26.01 6.67 16.60
CA PRO A 488 -24.92 7.16 15.75
C PRO A 488 -23.62 6.37 15.92
N GLN A 489 -22.83 6.28 14.85
CA GLN A 489 -21.53 5.59 14.87
C GLN A 489 -20.62 6.15 15.99
N GLY A 490 -20.07 5.26 16.81
CA GLY A 490 -19.30 5.61 18.01
C GLY A 490 -20.10 5.65 19.32
N GLN A 491 -21.43 5.72 19.27
CA GLN A 491 -22.33 5.62 20.44
C GLN A 491 -23.12 4.31 20.50
N GLN A 492 -22.92 3.43 19.51
CA GLN A 492 -23.66 2.16 19.37
C GLN A 492 -23.32 1.11 20.44
N PHE A 493 -22.12 1.17 21.02
CA PHE A 493 -21.59 0.17 21.94
C PHE A 493 -21.32 0.79 23.32
N THR A 494 -21.80 0.16 24.40
CA THR A 494 -21.64 0.65 25.78
C THR A 494 -21.33 -0.52 26.72
N MET A 495 -20.40 -0.31 27.65
CA MET A 495 -19.99 -1.30 28.67
C MET A 495 -20.56 -0.95 30.04
N ASN A 496 -20.98 -1.98 30.79
CA ASN A 496 -21.39 -1.86 32.19
C ASN A 496 -20.17 -2.10 33.11
N PRO A 497 -20.11 -1.47 34.31
CA PRO A 497 -19.04 -1.69 35.28
C PRO A 497 -19.23 -3.01 36.05
N VAL A 498 -19.12 -4.14 35.35
CA VAL A 498 -19.30 -5.50 35.87
C VAL A 498 -18.00 -6.28 35.72
N ASN A 499 -17.63 -7.08 36.73
CA ASN A 499 -16.46 -7.94 36.67
C ASN A 499 -16.64 -9.04 35.61
N ILE A 500 -15.82 -8.99 34.56
CA ILE A 500 -15.80 -10.00 33.48
C ILE A 500 -14.93 -11.17 33.91
N ILE A 501 -15.41 -12.40 33.70
CA ILE A 501 -14.64 -13.63 33.84
C ILE A 501 -14.18 -14.04 32.43
N TRP A 502 -12.92 -14.43 32.30
CA TRP A 502 -12.31 -14.84 31.04
C TRP A 502 -11.99 -16.34 31.01
N GLY A 503 -11.70 -16.86 29.82
CA GLY A 503 -11.40 -18.27 29.57
C GLY A 503 -10.39 -18.86 30.57
N GLY A 504 -10.72 -20.00 31.15
CA GLY A 504 -9.93 -20.63 32.21
C GLY A 504 -10.05 -19.99 33.60
N GLY A 505 -11.00 -19.07 33.82
CA GLY A 505 -11.23 -18.41 35.11
C GLY A 505 -10.33 -17.20 35.37
N LEU A 506 -9.70 -16.66 34.33
CA LEU A 506 -8.84 -15.48 34.41
C LEU A 506 -9.65 -14.22 34.73
N LYS A 507 -9.04 -13.28 35.48
CA LYS A 507 -9.62 -11.96 35.80
C LYS A 507 -9.11 -10.82 34.91
N SER A 508 -7.97 -11.05 34.23
CA SER A 508 -7.40 -10.12 33.25
C SER A 508 -7.76 -10.56 31.83
N VAL A 509 -7.90 -9.59 30.93
CA VAL A 509 -8.17 -9.84 29.50
C VAL A 509 -7.07 -10.76 28.93
N PRO A 510 -7.41 -11.87 28.26
CA PRO A 510 -6.42 -12.74 27.64
C PRO A 510 -5.77 -12.03 26.44
N VAL A 511 -4.47 -12.20 26.26
CA VAL A 511 -3.74 -11.61 25.12
C VAL A 511 -3.78 -12.56 23.92
N SER A 512 -4.18 -12.05 22.75
CA SER A 512 -4.19 -12.80 21.49
C SER A 512 -3.75 -11.88 20.35
N VAL A 513 -2.44 -11.90 20.06
CA VAL A 513 -1.75 -11.12 19.03
C VAL A 513 -0.80 -12.04 18.26
N CYS A 514 -0.50 -11.74 16.99
CA CYS A 514 0.46 -12.54 16.20
C CYS A 514 1.91 -12.15 16.52
N SER A 515 2.15 -10.85 16.65
CA SER A 515 3.41 -10.25 17.08
C SER A 515 3.15 -9.31 18.25
N GLU A 516 4.09 -9.23 19.19
CA GLU A 516 4.05 -8.22 20.25
C GLU A 516 4.23 -6.80 19.69
N SER A 517 3.91 -5.78 20.48
CA SER A 517 4.12 -4.40 20.06
C SER A 517 5.61 -4.05 20.00
N CYS A 518 6.01 -3.44 18.90
CA CYS A 518 7.38 -3.03 18.64
C CYS A 518 7.77 -1.83 19.53
N PRO A 519 8.89 -1.91 20.27
CA PRO A 519 9.33 -0.81 21.13
C PRO A 519 9.79 0.41 20.30
N PRO A 520 9.80 1.61 20.90
CA PRO A 520 10.52 2.76 20.35
C PRO A 520 11.96 2.38 19.95
N GLY A 521 12.47 3.02 18.90
CA GLY A 521 13.71 2.64 18.22
C GLY A 521 13.54 1.62 17.09
N THR A 522 12.36 1.00 16.98
CA THR A 522 12.07 -0.01 15.94
C THR A 522 10.84 0.36 15.12
N ARG A 523 10.71 -0.26 13.94
CA ARG A 523 9.54 -0.20 13.06
C ARG A 523 9.03 -1.59 12.72
N LYS A 524 7.73 -1.69 12.41
CA LYS A 524 7.11 -2.93 11.91
C LYS A 524 7.63 -3.28 10.52
N ALA A 525 7.93 -4.56 10.31
CA ALA A 525 8.17 -5.15 9.01
C ALA A 525 7.30 -6.40 8.84
N VAL A 526 6.33 -6.36 7.93
CA VAL A 526 5.35 -7.45 7.75
C VAL A 526 6.06 -8.73 7.29
N GLN A 527 5.78 -9.84 7.96
CA GLN A 527 6.35 -11.15 7.62
C GLN A 527 5.83 -11.61 6.25
N LYS A 528 6.74 -11.86 5.30
CA LYS A 528 6.39 -12.18 3.91
C LYS A 528 5.52 -13.44 3.82
N GLY A 529 4.28 -13.28 3.36
CA GLY A 529 3.31 -14.37 3.22
C GLY A 529 2.38 -14.58 4.43
N ARG A 530 2.47 -13.74 5.48
CA ARG A 530 1.54 -13.71 6.62
C ARG A 530 0.67 -12.44 6.63
N PRO A 531 -0.44 -12.40 7.39
CA PRO A 531 -1.28 -11.21 7.53
C PRO A 531 -0.54 -10.02 8.15
N ILE A 532 -1.05 -8.80 7.94
CA ILE A 532 -0.39 -7.54 8.36
C ILE A 532 -0.15 -7.42 9.88
N CYS A 533 -0.92 -8.16 10.70
CA CYS A 533 -0.74 -8.22 12.16
C CYS A 533 0.48 -9.06 12.59
N CYS A 534 1.09 -9.81 11.67
CA CYS A 534 2.31 -10.58 11.88
C CYS A 534 3.51 -9.81 11.29
N TYR A 535 4.32 -9.22 12.16
CA TYR A 535 5.45 -8.37 11.79
C TYR A 535 6.65 -8.61 12.70
N ASP A 536 7.84 -8.35 12.18
CA ASP A 536 9.08 -8.29 12.94
C ASP A 536 9.39 -6.83 13.31
N CYS A 537 9.98 -6.63 14.48
CA CYS A 537 10.39 -5.31 14.96
C CYS A 537 11.84 -5.04 14.55
N ILE A 538 12.02 -4.31 13.45
CA ILE A 538 13.35 -4.02 12.88
C ILE A 538 13.83 -2.66 13.41
N PRO A 539 15.07 -2.54 13.93
CA PRO A 539 15.61 -1.26 14.40
C PRO A 539 15.67 -0.22 13.28
N CYS A 540 15.45 1.04 13.63
CA CYS A 540 15.52 2.14 12.68
C CYS A 540 16.94 2.35 12.14
N PRO A 541 17.10 2.61 10.82
CA PRO A 541 18.42 2.80 10.22
C PRO A 541 19.06 4.12 10.69
N PRO A 542 20.41 4.22 10.68
CA PRO A 542 21.11 5.40 11.18
C PRO A 542 20.64 6.72 10.52
N GLY A 543 20.31 7.71 11.36
CA GLY A 543 19.73 8.99 10.93
C GLY A 543 18.20 9.03 10.89
N GLU A 544 17.53 7.91 11.16
CA GLU A 544 16.08 7.80 11.32
C GLU A 544 15.73 7.29 12.73
N ILE A 545 14.57 7.68 13.26
CA ILE A 545 14.12 7.31 14.59
C ILE A 545 12.67 6.81 14.62
N SER A 546 12.31 6.15 15.71
CA SER A 546 10.93 5.79 16.05
C SER A 546 10.69 6.12 17.53
N ASN A 547 9.99 7.22 17.82
CA ASN A 547 9.70 7.62 19.20
C ASN A 547 8.40 7.00 19.75
N THR A 548 7.54 6.49 18.87
CA THR A 548 6.28 5.82 19.21
C THR A 548 6.43 4.30 19.16
N THR A 549 5.91 3.61 20.18
CA THR A 549 5.63 2.17 20.10
C THR A 549 4.83 1.88 18.82
N ASP A 550 5.11 0.75 18.17
CA ASP A 550 4.37 0.26 17.01
C ASP A 550 4.40 1.11 15.71
N ALA A 551 5.41 1.96 15.55
CA ALA A 551 5.62 2.72 14.31
C ALA A 551 5.70 1.82 13.05
N SER A 552 5.02 2.20 11.96
CA SER A 552 5.12 1.50 10.67
C SER A 552 6.44 1.79 9.93
N ASP A 553 6.95 3.01 10.09
CA ASP A 553 8.13 3.55 9.41
C ASP A 553 8.93 4.40 10.38
N CYS A 554 10.23 4.55 10.11
CA CYS A 554 11.10 5.44 10.85
C CYS A 554 11.02 6.86 10.27
N VAL A 555 11.13 7.87 11.14
CA VAL A 555 11.12 9.29 10.77
C VAL A 555 12.56 9.79 10.70
N LYS A 556 12.95 10.41 9.58
CA LYS A 556 14.28 11.03 9.45
C LYS A 556 14.45 12.15 10.47
N CYS A 557 15.60 12.18 11.15
CA CYS A 557 15.91 13.27 12.05
C CYS A 557 15.97 14.61 11.30
N PRO A 558 15.49 15.71 11.91
CA PRO A 558 15.59 17.05 11.34
C PRO A 558 17.03 17.45 11.00
N PHE A 559 17.18 18.41 10.08
CA PHE A 559 18.49 18.99 9.76
C PHE A 559 19.14 19.55 11.03
N GLY A 560 20.38 19.14 11.30
CA GLY A 560 21.09 19.45 12.56
C GLY A 560 21.01 18.36 13.64
N TYR A 561 20.22 17.31 13.47
CA TYR A 561 20.09 16.20 14.42
C TYR A 561 20.41 14.84 13.78
N TRP A 562 20.67 13.82 14.62
CA TRP A 562 21.03 12.45 14.26
C TRP A 562 20.37 11.45 15.23
N SER A 563 20.16 10.20 14.82
CA SER A 563 19.62 9.18 15.71
C SER A 563 20.61 8.86 16.84
N ASN A 564 20.11 8.74 18.08
CA ASN A 564 20.90 8.20 19.18
C ASN A 564 21.17 6.69 18.99
N SER A 565 21.89 6.05 19.93
CA SER A 565 22.29 4.63 19.79
C SER A 565 21.13 3.63 19.86
N ARG A 566 19.95 4.03 20.35
CA ARG A 566 18.73 3.22 20.36
C ARG A 566 17.79 3.53 19.18
N SER A 567 18.09 4.57 18.41
CA SER A 567 17.23 5.14 17.37
C SER A 567 15.83 5.55 17.85
N ASP A 568 15.64 5.83 19.15
CA ASP A 568 14.37 6.29 19.73
C ASP A 568 14.28 7.84 19.79
N GLU A 569 15.43 8.54 19.84
CA GLU A 569 15.51 10.00 19.92
C GLU A 569 16.52 10.62 18.93
N CYS A 570 16.20 11.81 18.43
CA CYS A 570 17.11 12.63 17.63
C CYS A 570 17.96 13.54 18.52
N ILE A 571 19.26 13.25 18.61
CA ILE A 571 20.27 14.06 19.31
C ILE A 571 20.94 15.07 18.37
N ILE A 572 21.42 16.19 18.90
CA ILE A 572 22.09 17.23 18.08
C ILE A 572 23.38 16.67 17.46
N LYS A 573 23.56 16.90 16.15
CA LYS A 573 24.82 16.60 15.45
C LYS A 573 25.95 17.46 16.04
N THR A 574 27.06 16.82 16.40
CA THR A 574 28.29 17.54 16.78
C THR A 574 28.76 18.39 15.61
N VAL A 575 28.78 19.72 15.80
CA VAL A 575 29.12 20.68 14.74
C VAL A 575 30.62 20.98 14.80
N GLU A 576 31.39 20.32 13.95
CA GLU A 576 32.78 20.68 13.69
C GLU A 576 32.85 21.87 12.73
N PHE A 577 33.64 22.88 13.07
CA PHE A 577 33.89 24.06 12.23
C PHE A 577 35.27 24.62 12.55
N LEU A 578 35.96 25.17 11.54
CA LEU A 578 37.26 25.80 11.73
C LEU A 578 37.11 27.05 12.63
N SER A 579 37.59 26.97 13.86
CA SER A 579 37.47 28.08 14.82
C SER A 579 38.54 29.16 14.61
N PHE A 580 38.20 30.42 14.90
CA PHE A 580 39.20 31.50 15.01
C PHE A 580 40.24 31.25 16.12
N THR A 581 39.94 30.36 17.08
CA THR A 581 40.86 29.97 18.16
C THR A 581 41.74 28.77 17.81
N GLU A 582 41.47 28.09 16.69
CA GLU A 582 42.29 26.96 16.22
C GLU A 582 43.48 27.45 15.42
N ILE A 583 44.60 26.72 15.51
CA ILE A 583 45.89 27.11 14.94
C ILE A 583 45.77 27.40 13.43
N MET A 584 45.01 26.57 12.69
CA MET A 584 44.78 26.78 11.25
C MET A 584 43.87 27.99 10.95
N GLY A 585 42.89 28.28 11.80
CA GLY A 585 42.02 29.46 11.67
C GLY A 585 42.80 30.76 11.86
N ILE A 586 43.71 30.79 12.85
CA ILE A 586 44.61 31.92 13.09
C ILE A 586 45.53 32.18 11.88
N ILE A 587 46.14 31.13 11.32
CA ILE A 587 47.03 31.25 10.16
C ILE A 587 46.27 31.80 8.94
N LEU A 588 45.10 31.23 8.61
CA LEU A 588 44.30 31.66 7.46
C LEU A 588 43.77 33.10 7.62
N MET A 589 43.38 33.49 8.83
CA MET A 589 42.97 34.87 9.13
C MET A 589 44.11 35.88 8.84
N MET A 590 45.34 35.58 9.26
CA MET A 590 46.49 36.44 9.01
C MET A 590 46.81 36.58 7.51
N PHE A 591 46.75 35.49 6.73
CA PHE A 591 46.95 35.55 5.28
C PHE A 591 45.81 36.29 4.55
N GLY A 592 44.55 36.10 4.96
CA GLY A 592 43.41 36.81 4.38
C GLY A 592 43.52 38.33 4.59
N LEU A 593 43.81 38.77 5.82
CA LEU A 593 44.02 40.19 6.15
C LEU A 593 45.21 40.79 5.39
N LEU A 594 46.30 40.04 5.21
CA LEU A 594 47.45 40.46 4.40
C LEU A 594 47.09 40.63 2.92
N GLY A 595 46.27 39.74 2.34
CA GLY A 595 45.79 39.84 0.96
C GLY A 595 44.87 41.05 0.73
N VAL A 596 43.99 41.37 1.69
CA VAL A 596 43.17 42.59 1.67
C VAL A 596 44.06 43.84 1.74
N PHE A 597 45.04 43.86 2.64
CA PHE A 597 45.99 44.98 2.77
C PHE A 597 46.80 45.22 1.49
N LEU A 598 47.34 44.17 0.88
CA LEU A 598 48.11 44.27 -0.37
C LEU A 598 47.24 44.72 -1.55
N THR A 599 46.02 44.18 -1.71
CA THR A 599 45.12 44.61 -2.79
C THR A 599 44.65 46.06 -2.62
N LEU A 600 44.41 46.53 -1.39
CA LEU A 600 44.13 47.94 -1.11
C LEU A 600 45.32 48.85 -1.44
N ILE A 601 46.55 48.46 -1.13
CA ILE A 601 47.75 49.22 -1.54
C ILE A 601 47.82 49.31 -3.07
N VAL A 602 47.64 48.21 -3.80
CA VAL A 602 47.66 48.23 -5.27
C VAL A 602 46.52 49.08 -5.83
N PHE A 603 45.32 49.01 -5.26
CA PHE A 603 44.18 49.85 -5.64
C PHE A 603 44.47 51.34 -5.42
N VAL A 604 45.04 51.72 -4.27
CA VAL A 604 45.45 53.10 -3.97
C VAL A 604 46.55 53.59 -4.92
N VAL A 605 47.53 52.75 -5.27
CA VAL A 605 48.57 53.09 -6.25
C VAL A 605 47.97 53.25 -7.66
N PHE A 606 47.09 52.36 -8.10
CA PHE A 606 46.37 52.49 -9.38
C PHE A 606 45.47 53.73 -9.41
N PHE A 607 44.91 54.14 -8.28
CA PHE A 607 44.11 55.35 -8.16
C PHE A 607 44.97 56.62 -8.19
N GLN A 608 46.06 56.67 -7.40
CA GLN A 608 47.02 57.80 -7.38
C GLN A 608 47.79 57.97 -8.70
N HIS A 609 47.88 56.91 -9.51
CA HIS A 609 48.54 56.93 -10.83
C HIS A 609 47.56 56.66 -11.99
N ARG A 610 46.26 56.90 -11.81
CA ARG A 610 45.19 56.65 -12.80
C ARG A 610 45.46 57.34 -14.15
N ASP A 611 46.09 58.51 -14.13
CA ASP A 611 46.39 59.27 -15.34
C ASP A 611 47.68 58.85 -16.06
N THR A 612 48.46 57.93 -15.51
CA THR A 612 49.66 57.40 -16.18
C THR A 612 49.29 56.54 -17.40
N PRO A 613 50.11 56.52 -18.47
CA PRO A 613 49.84 55.74 -19.68
C PRO A 613 49.64 54.24 -19.40
N ILE A 614 50.32 53.71 -18.37
CA ILE A 614 50.30 52.30 -17.97
C ILE A 614 48.92 51.87 -17.47
N VAL A 615 48.22 52.74 -16.71
CA VAL A 615 46.88 52.42 -16.16
C VAL A 615 45.79 52.60 -17.22
N LYS A 616 45.91 53.62 -18.08
CA LYS A 616 44.95 53.84 -19.19
C LYS A 616 45.02 52.78 -20.28
N ALA A 617 46.20 52.21 -20.55
CA ALA A 617 46.35 51.10 -21.50
C ALA A 617 45.64 49.82 -21.06
N ASN A 618 45.34 49.66 -19.76
CA ASN A 618 44.82 48.42 -19.19
C ASN A 618 43.35 48.58 -18.72
N ASN A 619 42.53 49.29 -19.51
CA ASN A 619 41.10 49.58 -19.31
C ASN A 619 40.71 49.80 -17.83
N SER A 620 40.79 51.06 -17.38
CA SER A 620 40.64 51.43 -15.97
C SER A 620 39.37 50.89 -15.33
N GLU A 621 38.23 50.94 -16.01
CA GLU A 621 36.94 50.54 -15.42
C GLU A 621 36.85 49.02 -15.23
N LEU A 622 37.35 48.23 -16.19
CA LEU A 622 37.41 46.77 -16.05
C LEU A 622 38.43 46.35 -14.98
N SER A 623 39.57 47.04 -14.92
CA SER A 623 40.61 46.81 -13.91
C SER A 623 40.20 47.23 -12.51
N PHE A 624 39.42 48.30 -12.34
CA PHE A 624 38.84 48.69 -11.05
C PHE A 624 37.77 47.70 -10.60
N LEU A 625 36.88 47.23 -11.50
CA LEU A 625 35.92 46.17 -11.20
C LEU A 625 36.61 44.85 -10.81
N LEU A 626 37.70 44.49 -11.49
CA LEU A 626 38.47 43.29 -11.20
C LEU A 626 39.27 43.39 -9.88
N LEU A 627 39.90 44.54 -9.60
CA LEU A 627 40.57 44.78 -8.30
C LEU A 627 39.57 44.79 -7.15
N PHE A 628 38.42 45.44 -7.32
CA PHE A 628 37.32 45.41 -6.34
C PHE A 628 36.79 44.00 -6.11
N SER A 629 36.58 43.23 -7.19
CA SER A 629 36.23 41.80 -7.11
C SER A 629 37.30 40.97 -6.40
N LEU A 630 38.59 41.25 -6.58
CA LEU A 630 39.69 40.55 -5.92
C LEU A 630 39.78 40.88 -4.42
N THR A 631 39.60 42.15 -4.03
CA THR A 631 39.53 42.52 -2.60
C THR A 631 38.32 41.87 -1.94
N LEU A 632 37.18 41.80 -2.64
CA LEU A 632 36.00 41.04 -2.19
C LEU A 632 36.27 39.53 -2.10
N CYS A 633 37.04 38.92 -3.01
CA CYS A 633 37.47 37.52 -2.89
C CYS A 633 38.30 37.25 -1.63
N PHE A 634 39.27 38.14 -1.30
CA PHE A 634 40.06 37.99 -0.07
C PHE A 634 39.23 38.22 1.20
N LEU A 635 38.29 39.18 1.20
CA LEU A 635 37.34 39.36 2.29
C LEU A 635 36.38 38.16 2.41
N CYS A 636 35.98 37.55 1.29
CA CYS A 636 35.10 36.39 1.27
C CYS A 636 35.73 35.18 1.97
N SER A 637 37.04 34.96 1.86
CA SER A 637 37.71 33.81 2.51
C SER A 637 37.62 33.87 4.04
N LEU A 638 37.66 35.07 4.64
CA LEU A 638 37.48 35.28 6.07
C LEU A 638 36.07 34.90 6.56
N THR A 639 35.06 34.97 5.69
CA THR A 639 33.67 34.60 6.06
C THR A 639 33.48 33.10 6.32
N PHE A 640 34.39 32.25 5.83
CA PHE A 640 34.36 30.80 6.03
C PHE A 640 34.91 30.36 7.40
N ILE A 641 35.65 31.23 8.10
CA ILE A 641 36.21 30.94 9.43
C ILE A 641 35.14 31.23 10.50
N GLY A 642 35.12 30.42 11.56
CA GLY A 642 34.17 30.51 12.66
C GLY A 642 32.81 29.83 12.41
N ARG A 643 32.01 29.76 13.47
CA ARG A 643 30.74 29.02 13.49
C ARG A 643 29.76 29.60 12.48
N PRO A 644 29.25 28.81 11.51
CA PRO A 644 28.30 29.32 10.52
C PRO A 644 26.99 29.72 11.19
N THR A 645 26.69 31.01 11.17
CA THR A 645 25.36 31.58 11.46
C THR A 645 24.51 31.63 10.19
N GLU A 646 23.21 31.85 10.31
CA GLU A 646 22.30 31.96 9.15
C GLU A 646 22.78 33.03 8.16
N TRP A 647 23.09 34.23 8.66
CA TRP A 647 23.74 35.31 7.91
C TRP A 647 25.09 34.89 7.31
N SER A 648 25.97 34.25 8.07
CA SER A 648 27.28 33.81 7.55
C SER A 648 27.13 32.75 6.46
N CYS A 649 26.18 31.83 6.57
CA CYS A 649 25.95 30.78 5.58
C CYS A 649 25.36 31.33 4.27
N MET A 650 24.37 32.23 4.38
CA MET A 650 23.88 32.98 3.23
C MET A 650 25.03 33.77 2.57
N LEU A 651 25.85 34.46 3.35
CA LEU A 651 26.93 35.30 2.82
C LEU A 651 28.10 34.47 2.24
N ARG A 652 28.47 33.32 2.80
CA ARG A 652 29.52 32.41 2.27
C ARG A 652 29.22 31.99 0.83
N HIS A 653 28.00 31.52 0.57
CA HIS A 653 27.61 31.06 -0.78
C HIS A 653 27.12 32.19 -1.68
N THR A 654 26.47 33.22 -1.13
CA THR A 654 25.92 34.33 -1.94
C THR A 654 26.98 35.37 -2.27
N ALA A 655 27.97 35.64 -1.41
CA ALA A 655 29.10 36.50 -1.77
C ALA A 655 30.00 35.80 -2.80
N PHE A 656 30.35 34.53 -2.59
CA PHE A 656 31.07 33.73 -3.59
C PHE A 656 30.28 33.67 -4.90
N GLY A 657 28.99 33.34 -4.84
CA GLY A 657 28.08 33.24 -5.98
C GLY A 657 27.87 34.56 -6.72
N ILE A 658 27.61 35.69 -6.05
CA ILE A 658 27.47 37.00 -6.70
C ILE A 658 28.78 37.43 -7.35
N THR A 659 29.92 37.23 -6.67
CA THR A 659 31.25 37.52 -7.24
C THR A 659 31.54 36.66 -8.48
N PHE A 660 30.97 35.46 -8.57
CA PHE A 660 31.13 34.55 -9.70
C PHE A 660 30.04 34.68 -10.79
N VAL A 661 28.84 35.19 -10.45
CA VAL A 661 27.68 35.34 -11.35
C VAL A 661 27.62 36.72 -12.00
N LEU A 662 28.19 37.75 -11.36
CA LEU A 662 28.58 39.00 -12.03
C LEU A 662 29.46 38.76 -13.27
N CYS A 663 30.09 37.58 -13.37
CA CYS A 663 30.89 37.18 -14.51
C CYS A 663 30.14 36.40 -15.63
N ILE A 664 28.86 35.96 -15.49
CA ILE A 664 28.36 34.79 -16.27
C ILE A 664 27.00 34.86 -17.04
N SER A 665 25.81 35.24 -16.51
CA SER A 665 24.54 34.90 -17.24
C SER A 665 23.24 35.71 -16.99
N SER A 666 22.29 35.67 -17.96
CA SER A 666 20.89 36.15 -17.82
C SER A 666 19.83 35.47 -18.76
N ARG A 667 19.24 34.34 -18.30
CA ARG A 667 17.77 33.99 -18.23
C ARG A 667 16.85 33.78 -19.51
N PRO A 668 15.53 33.35 -19.43
CA PRO A 668 15.02 32.13 -20.14
C PRO A 668 13.58 32.13 -20.81
N SER A 669 13.16 31.00 -21.44
CA SER A 669 11.81 30.28 -21.49
C SER A 669 10.44 30.98 -21.76
N THR A 670 9.30 30.39 -22.21
CA THR A 670 8.79 29.13 -22.88
C THR A 670 7.28 29.32 -23.24
N PRO A 671 6.63 28.52 -24.14
CA PRO A 671 5.29 27.97 -23.80
C PRO A 671 4.87 26.61 -24.45
N GLU A 672 4.21 25.72 -23.69
CA GLU A 672 3.73 24.39 -24.16
C GLU A 672 2.36 24.00 -23.56
N MET A 673 1.26 24.00 -24.34
CA MET A 673 -0.04 23.49 -23.87
C MET A 673 -0.87 22.70 -24.90
N PHE A 674 -0.88 23.11 -26.17
CA PHE A 674 -1.69 22.46 -27.21
C PHE A 674 -1.09 21.14 -27.77
N LYS A 675 0.15 20.82 -27.39
CA LYS A 675 0.84 19.57 -27.80
C LYS A 675 0.32 18.32 -27.07
N SER A 676 -0.40 18.48 -25.96
CA SER A 676 -0.60 17.42 -24.97
C SER A 676 -1.66 16.36 -25.30
N PHE A 677 -2.51 16.59 -26.32
CA PHE A 677 -3.67 15.72 -26.62
C PHE A 677 -3.62 15.03 -28.00
N GLY A 678 -2.47 15.02 -28.69
CA GLY A 678 -2.32 14.26 -29.92
C GLY A 678 -2.37 12.74 -29.69
N GLY A 679 -2.86 11.97 -30.65
CA GLY A 679 -2.66 10.53 -30.70
C GLY A 679 -3.51 9.66 -29.76
N THR A 680 -4.64 10.18 -29.26
CA THR A 680 -5.65 9.37 -28.55
C THR A 680 -6.16 8.22 -29.41
N VAL A 681 -6.53 7.09 -28.82
CA VAL A 681 -7.20 5.95 -29.50
C VAL A 681 -8.49 5.60 -28.76
N GLY A 682 -9.56 5.27 -29.49
CA GLY A 682 -10.85 4.93 -28.89
C GLY A 682 -11.77 4.14 -29.83
N PHE A 683 -12.66 3.33 -29.24
CA PHE A 683 -13.73 2.66 -29.96
C PHE A 683 -14.88 3.61 -30.28
N VAL A 684 -15.53 3.36 -31.40
CA VAL A 684 -16.70 4.13 -31.84
C VAL A 684 -17.54 3.29 -32.81
N VAL A 685 -18.84 3.55 -32.89
CA VAL A 685 -19.72 2.88 -33.86
C VAL A 685 -19.21 3.17 -35.28
N ARG A 686 -19.24 2.16 -36.16
CA ARG A 686 -18.76 2.26 -37.55
C ARG A 686 -19.49 3.38 -38.31
N LYS A 687 -18.76 4.11 -39.16
CA LYS A 687 -19.37 5.08 -40.08
C LYS A 687 -20.15 4.37 -41.18
N MET A 688 -21.40 4.76 -41.38
CA MET A 688 -22.24 4.36 -42.50
C MET A 688 -22.70 5.59 -43.29
N ALA A 689 -22.66 5.47 -44.61
CA ALA A 689 -23.22 6.48 -45.51
C ALA A 689 -24.68 6.10 -45.82
N MET A 690 -25.62 7.00 -45.52
CA MET A 690 -27.03 6.82 -45.86
C MET A 690 -27.40 7.83 -46.97
N PRO A 691 -27.05 7.59 -48.24
CA PRO A 691 -27.17 8.58 -49.31
C PRO A 691 -28.62 9.02 -49.57
N LYS A 692 -29.61 8.19 -49.22
CA LYS A 692 -31.05 8.52 -49.31
C LYS A 692 -31.52 9.46 -48.18
N LEU A 693 -30.82 9.49 -47.03
CA LEU A 693 -31.21 10.31 -45.88
C LEU A 693 -30.87 11.80 -46.08
N GLY A 694 -29.75 12.11 -46.74
CA GLY A 694 -29.38 13.51 -47.05
C GLY A 694 -30.49 14.27 -47.81
N PRO A 695 -31.00 13.75 -48.94
CA PRO A 695 -32.15 14.31 -49.65
C PRO A 695 -33.42 14.42 -48.79
N PHE A 696 -33.68 13.43 -47.91
CA PHE A 696 -34.82 13.48 -47.00
C PHE A 696 -34.70 14.61 -45.96
N LEU A 697 -33.53 14.78 -45.34
CA LEU A 697 -33.25 15.88 -44.40
C LEU A 697 -33.33 17.26 -45.08
N LYS A 698 -32.96 17.35 -46.36
CA LYS A 698 -33.09 18.57 -47.17
C LYS A 698 -34.53 18.91 -47.57
N ASN A 699 -35.44 17.92 -47.51
CA ASN A 699 -36.87 18.08 -47.77
C ASN A 699 -37.71 18.35 -46.51
N ILE A 700 -37.10 18.56 -45.33
CA ILE A 700 -37.81 18.97 -44.11
C ILE A 700 -38.39 20.38 -44.34
N SER A 701 -39.69 20.44 -44.66
CA SER A 701 -40.39 21.72 -44.86
C SER A 701 -40.85 22.31 -43.52
N PRO A 702 -40.83 23.65 -43.35
CA PRO A 702 -41.41 24.30 -42.18
C PRO A 702 -42.94 24.04 -42.04
N TYR A 703 -43.61 23.59 -43.10
CA TYR A 703 -45.07 23.45 -43.16
C TYR A 703 -45.60 22.02 -43.27
N SER A 704 -44.78 21.01 -43.60
CA SER A 704 -45.26 19.64 -43.83
C SER A 704 -45.70 18.90 -42.55
N THR A 705 -45.23 19.37 -41.39
CA THR A 705 -45.33 18.63 -40.12
C THR A 705 -45.68 19.58 -38.96
N SER A 706 -46.74 20.39 -39.15
CA SER A 706 -47.09 21.59 -38.38
C SER A 706 -47.48 21.41 -36.90
N GLN A 707 -47.16 20.26 -36.29
CA GLN A 707 -47.38 19.97 -34.86
C GLN A 707 -46.07 19.63 -34.12
N SER A 708 -44.92 19.56 -34.81
CA SER A 708 -43.64 19.20 -34.18
C SER A 708 -42.85 20.43 -33.74
N MET A 709 -42.73 20.62 -32.43
CA MET A 709 -41.98 21.73 -31.81
C MET A 709 -40.51 21.77 -32.27
N PHE A 710 -39.88 20.59 -32.43
CA PHE A 710 -38.52 20.44 -32.94
C PHE A 710 -38.29 21.08 -34.33
N VAL A 711 -39.29 21.04 -35.22
CA VAL A 711 -39.16 21.63 -36.56
C VAL A 711 -39.11 23.16 -36.47
N SER A 712 -39.81 23.76 -35.52
CA SER A 712 -39.73 25.21 -35.27
C SER A 712 -38.32 25.63 -34.81
N ASP A 713 -37.77 24.94 -33.82
CA ASP A 713 -36.46 25.27 -33.23
C ASP A 713 -35.30 24.98 -34.20
N PHE A 714 -35.44 23.95 -35.04
CA PHE A 714 -34.50 23.64 -36.13
C PHE A 714 -34.43 24.77 -37.15
N TRP A 715 -35.57 25.29 -37.62
CA TRP A 715 -35.61 26.38 -38.58
C TRP A 715 -35.18 27.73 -37.97
N GLU A 716 -35.45 27.97 -36.68
CA GLU A 716 -34.90 29.12 -35.95
C GLU A 716 -33.37 29.05 -35.90
N THR A 717 -32.80 27.88 -35.59
CA THR A 717 -31.35 27.69 -35.46
C THR A 717 -30.62 27.76 -36.80
N MET A 718 -31.16 27.11 -37.85
CA MET A 718 -30.47 26.92 -39.13
C MET A 718 -30.76 28.03 -40.17
N ALA A 719 -31.85 28.78 -40.01
CA ALA A 719 -32.28 29.83 -40.95
C ALA A 719 -32.78 31.12 -40.28
N GLY A 720 -32.95 31.17 -38.95
CA GLY A 720 -33.37 32.37 -38.23
C GLY A 720 -34.87 32.69 -38.27
N CYS A 721 -35.73 31.74 -38.69
CA CYS A 721 -37.18 31.96 -38.85
C CYS A 721 -38.02 30.88 -38.15
N LYS A 722 -39.30 31.18 -37.85
CA LYS A 722 -40.27 30.22 -37.27
C LYS A 722 -41.46 29.95 -38.20
N PRO A 723 -41.96 28.71 -38.29
CA PRO A 723 -43.22 28.41 -38.98
C PRO A 723 -44.44 28.88 -38.16
N CYS A 724 -45.46 29.45 -38.81
CA CYS A 724 -46.78 29.67 -38.19
C CYS A 724 -47.92 29.40 -39.17
N LEU A 725 -48.91 28.60 -38.76
CA LEU A 725 -50.08 28.27 -39.61
C LEU A 725 -51.31 29.16 -39.35
N ASN A 726 -51.49 29.70 -38.14
CA ASN A 726 -52.70 30.42 -37.70
C ASN A 726 -52.38 31.71 -36.91
N CYS A 727 -51.40 32.48 -37.35
CA CYS A 727 -51.05 33.75 -36.71
C CYS A 727 -52.02 34.87 -37.14
N ALA A 728 -53.01 35.18 -36.29
CA ALA A 728 -53.69 36.48 -36.34
C ALA A 728 -52.67 37.60 -36.01
N PRO A 729 -52.79 38.81 -36.60
CA PRO A 729 -51.76 39.85 -36.48
C PRO A 729 -51.77 40.56 -35.12
N SER A 730 -51.23 39.91 -34.09
CA SER A 730 -51.02 40.50 -32.76
C SER A 730 -49.67 41.25 -32.67
N ALA A 731 -49.68 42.49 -33.16
CA ALA A 731 -48.85 43.67 -32.84
C ALA A 731 -47.30 43.61 -32.71
N ASN A 732 -46.64 42.51 -32.32
CA ASN A 732 -45.22 42.49 -31.91
C ASN A 732 -44.38 41.32 -32.47
N VAL A 733 -44.71 40.81 -33.66
CA VAL A 733 -43.80 39.95 -34.45
C VAL A 733 -43.50 40.64 -35.77
N THR A 734 -42.25 41.03 -35.98
CA THR A 734 -41.79 41.57 -37.27
C THR A 734 -41.96 40.53 -38.37
N LEU A 735 -42.56 40.95 -39.50
CA LEU A 735 -42.91 40.10 -40.65
C LEU A 735 -41.73 39.30 -41.27
N ASN A 736 -40.49 39.63 -40.88
CA ASN A 736 -39.26 39.00 -41.34
C ASN A 736 -38.84 37.74 -40.54
N GLN A 737 -39.52 37.40 -39.44
CA GLN A 737 -39.21 36.21 -38.61
C GLN A 737 -40.09 34.99 -38.89
N ILE A 738 -41.12 35.13 -39.72
CA ILE A 738 -42.00 34.01 -40.11
C ILE A 738 -41.41 33.39 -41.39
N CYS A 739 -41.10 32.10 -41.36
CA CYS A 739 -40.59 31.39 -42.55
C CYS A 739 -41.65 31.43 -43.66
N LYS A 740 -41.27 31.77 -44.89
CA LYS A 740 -42.18 31.83 -46.05
C LYS A 740 -42.18 30.56 -46.90
N GLY A 741 -41.21 29.67 -46.68
CA GLY A 741 -41.01 28.44 -47.45
C GLY A 741 -40.05 28.60 -48.64
N GLU A 742 -39.42 29.77 -48.79
CA GLU A 742 -38.43 30.08 -49.84
C GLU A 742 -36.99 30.16 -49.28
N GLU A 743 -36.82 29.99 -47.96
CA GLU A 743 -35.53 30.08 -47.26
C GLU A 743 -34.56 28.95 -47.65
N LYS A 744 -33.32 29.30 -47.99
CA LYS A 744 -32.26 28.35 -48.37
C LYS A 744 -31.40 27.98 -47.18
N LEU A 745 -31.52 26.74 -46.71
CA LEU A 745 -30.66 26.16 -45.67
C LEU A 745 -29.21 26.04 -46.14
N ASN A 746 -28.25 26.24 -45.23
CA ASN A 746 -26.85 26.01 -45.54
C ASN A 746 -26.51 24.52 -45.57
N TYR A 747 -26.55 23.92 -46.76
CA TYR A 747 -26.25 22.50 -46.96
C TYR A 747 -24.78 22.11 -46.80
N THR A 748 -23.86 23.02 -46.47
CA THR A 748 -22.47 22.69 -46.12
C THR A 748 -22.27 22.42 -44.63
N ASP A 749 -23.30 22.59 -43.79
CA ASP A 749 -23.23 22.25 -42.37
C ASP A 749 -23.14 20.73 -42.16
N LYS A 750 -22.41 20.29 -41.12
CA LYS A 750 -22.22 18.88 -40.77
C LYS A 750 -23.55 18.15 -40.47
N PHE A 751 -24.62 18.84 -40.11
CA PHE A 751 -25.95 18.27 -39.94
C PHE A 751 -26.50 17.60 -41.21
N PHE A 752 -26.20 18.16 -42.40
CA PHE A 752 -26.66 17.59 -43.68
C PHE A 752 -25.69 16.56 -44.26
N ASP A 753 -24.55 16.31 -43.62
CA ASP A 753 -23.57 15.30 -44.05
C ASP A 753 -24.01 13.88 -43.65
N ALA A 754 -24.79 13.26 -44.54
CA ALA A 754 -25.20 11.87 -44.41
C ALA A 754 -24.11 10.85 -44.79
N SER A 755 -22.86 11.27 -45.07
CA SER A 755 -21.80 10.37 -45.54
C SER A 755 -21.01 9.69 -44.41
N GLN A 756 -21.07 10.18 -43.17
CA GLN A 756 -20.29 9.66 -42.03
C GLN A 756 -21.14 9.45 -40.76
N LEU A 757 -22.38 9.01 -40.92
CA LEU A 757 -23.32 8.79 -39.81
C LEU A 757 -22.91 7.58 -38.98
N ARG A 758 -23.21 7.63 -37.67
CA ARG A 758 -22.88 6.58 -36.71
C ARG A 758 -24.12 6.12 -35.94
N VAL A 759 -24.55 6.89 -34.94
CA VAL A 759 -25.71 6.53 -34.09
C VAL A 759 -27.03 6.48 -34.88
N ALA A 760 -27.21 7.36 -35.87
CA ALA A 760 -28.43 7.43 -36.68
C ALA A 760 -28.71 6.13 -37.47
N TYR A 761 -27.67 5.40 -37.87
CA TYR A 761 -27.81 4.14 -38.61
C TYR A 761 -28.47 3.04 -37.75
N ASN A 762 -28.19 3.01 -36.45
CA ASN A 762 -28.77 2.02 -35.54
C ASN A 762 -30.30 2.18 -35.42
N VAL A 763 -30.82 3.42 -35.57
CA VAL A 763 -32.27 3.68 -35.60
C VAL A 763 -32.92 3.06 -36.83
N TYR A 764 -32.26 3.17 -37.99
CA TYR A 764 -32.71 2.53 -39.23
C TYR A 764 -32.78 1.00 -39.07
N GLN A 765 -31.73 0.37 -38.54
CA GLN A 765 -31.73 -1.08 -38.30
C GLN A 765 -32.82 -1.53 -37.31
N ALA A 766 -33.08 -0.76 -36.25
CA ALA A 766 -34.15 -1.06 -35.29
C ALA A 766 -35.55 -1.04 -35.94
N VAL A 767 -35.84 -0.05 -36.79
CA VAL A 767 -37.11 0.04 -37.53
C VAL A 767 -37.27 -1.16 -38.47
N TYR A 768 -36.22 -1.53 -39.22
CA TYR A 768 -36.27 -2.67 -40.13
C TYR A 768 -36.38 -4.02 -39.39
N ALA A 769 -35.75 -4.18 -38.22
CA ALA A 769 -35.90 -5.38 -37.41
C ALA A 769 -37.35 -5.59 -36.96
N ILE A 770 -38.05 -4.52 -36.53
CA ILE A 770 -39.48 -4.55 -36.20
C ILE A 770 -40.31 -4.86 -37.45
N ALA A 771 -40.01 -4.24 -38.59
CA ALA A 771 -40.72 -4.50 -39.85
C ALA A 771 -40.58 -5.98 -40.28
N HIS A 772 -39.39 -6.58 -40.16
CA HIS A 772 -39.18 -8.00 -40.42
C HIS A 772 -39.87 -8.92 -39.40
N ALA A 773 -39.98 -8.52 -38.13
CA ALA A 773 -40.77 -9.25 -37.14
C ALA A 773 -42.27 -9.26 -37.49
N ILE A 774 -42.83 -8.09 -37.85
CA ILE A 774 -44.23 -7.95 -38.29
C ILE A 774 -44.47 -8.74 -39.59
N HIS A 775 -43.54 -8.69 -40.54
CA HIS A 775 -43.60 -9.47 -41.78
C HIS A 775 -43.67 -10.98 -41.50
N LYS A 776 -42.86 -11.50 -40.56
CA LYS A 776 -42.91 -12.91 -40.12
C LYS A 776 -44.21 -13.28 -39.37
N VAL A 777 -44.95 -12.32 -38.81
CA VAL A 777 -46.28 -12.54 -38.20
C VAL A 777 -47.37 -12.58 -39.28
N LEU A 778 -47.29 -11.71 -40.28
CA LEU A 778 -48.27 -11.59 -41.37
C LEU A 778 -48.18 -12.74 -42.39
N PHE A 779 -46.98 -13.07 -42.84
CA PHE A 779 -46.73 -13.93 -44.00
C PHE A 779 -46.06 -15.25 -43.56
N CYS A 780 -46.75 -16.06 -42.76
CA CYS A 780 -46.18 -17.27 -42.16
C CYS A 780 -45.60 -18.20 -43.24
N ASN A 781 -44.27 -18.37 -43.25
CA ASN A 781 -43.61 -19.21 -44.22
C ASN A 781 -43.87 -20.70 -43.87
N THR A 782 -44.58 -21.41 -44.75
CA THR A 782 -44.89 -22.84 -44.56
C THR A 782 -43.71 -23.71 -44.98
N ASP A 783 -42.74 -23.89 -44.09
CA ASP A 783 -41.79 -24.99 -44.21
C ASP A 783 -42.53 -26.33 -44.02
N GLN A 784 -42.22 -27.29 -44.89
CA GLN A 784 -43.01 -28.51 -45.08
C GLN A 784 -42.99 -29.42 -43.84
N ASN A 785 -44.11 -29.46 -43.07
CA ASN A 785 -44.70 -30.64 -42.41
C ASN A 785 -45.68 -30.34 -41.24
N ASP A 786 -46.04 -29.09 -40.94
CA ASP A 786 -46.94 -28.74 -39.83
C ASP A 786 -48.20 -28.00 -40.32
N VAL A 787 -49.35 -28.70 -40.41
CA VAL A 787 -50.57 -28.27 -41.14
C VAL A 787 -51.51 -27.38 -40.30
N THR A 788 -51.08 -26.91 -39.12
CA THR A 788 -51.96 -26.20 -38.15
C THR A 788 -51.40 -24.86 -37.64
N LYS A 789 -50.87 -24.01 -38.53
CA LYS A 789 -50.64 -22.58 -38.24
C LYS A 789 -51.31 -21.66 -39.25
N GLN A 790 -52.43 -21.09 -38.84
CA GLN A 790 -53.23 -20.14 -39.62
C GLN A 790 -52.69 -18.71 -39.41
N CYS A 791 -52.42 -17.97 -40.49
CA CYS A 791 -51.87 -16.62 -40.39
C CYS A 791 -52.89 -15.60 -39.88
N LEU A 792 -52.40 -14.62 -39.12
CA LEU A 792 -53.22 -13.61 -38.45
C LEU A 792 -53.50 -12.43 -39.38
N ASN A 793 -54.72 -11.89 -39.29
CA ASN A 793 -55.10 -10.69 -40.03
C ASN A 793 -54.52 -9.43 -39.36
N ILE A 794 -54.33 -8.34 -40.11
CA ILE A 794 -53.61 -7.13 -39.63
C ILE A 794 -54.21 -6.59 -38.31
N SER A 795 -55.55 -6.63 -38.17
CA SER A 795 -56.28 -6.17 -36.98
C SER A 795 -56.13 -7.06 -35.73
N GLN A 796 -55.49 -8.23 -35.83
CA GLN A 796 -55.35 -9.21 -34.76
C GLN A 796 -53.92 -9.31 -34.20
N ILE A 797 -52.98 -8.51 -34.71
CA ILE A 797 -51.58 -8.53 -34.27
C ILE A 797 -51.43 -7.83 -32.92
N THR A 798 -50.92 -8.58 -31.93
CA THR A 798 -50.61 -8.05 -30.59
C THR A 798 -49.11 -7.77 -30.43
N PRO A 799 -48.70 -6.79 -29.59
CA PRO A 799 -47.28 -6.51 -29.34
C PRO A 799 -46.49 -7.73 -28.84
N LYS A 800 -47.13 -8.64 -28.10
CA LYS A 800 -46.53 -9.90 -27.64
C LYS A 800 -46.06 -10.77 -28.82
N GLN A 801 -46.91 -10.98 -29.82
CA GLN A 801 -46.57 -11.79 -31.00
C GLN A 801 -45.44 -11.16 -31.82
N VAL A 802 -45.38 -9.83 -31.90
CA VAL A 802 -44.27 -9.12 -32.55
C VAL A 802 -42.97 -9.30 -31.76
N SER A 803 -43.02 -9.19 -30.42
CA SER A 803 -41.89 -9.43 -29.53
C SER A 803 -41.35 -10.88 -29.63
N ASP A 804 -42.25 -11.87 -29.61
CA ASP A 804 -41.91 -13.29 -29.73
C ASP A 804 -41.23 -13.59 -31.09
N ARG A 805 -41.59 -12.86 -32.16
CA ARG A 805 -40.92 -12.99 -33.47
C ARG A 805 -39.65 -12.17 -33.59
N LEU A 806 -39.53 -11.02 -32.91
CA LEU A 806 -38.35 -10.16 -32.93
C LEU A 806 -37.08 -10.91 -32.48
N GLN A 807 -37.20 -11.76 -31.45
CA GLN A 807 -36.12 -12.65 -30.99
C GLN A 807 -35.60 -13.65 -32.04
N THR A 808 -36.34 -13.83 -33.15
CA THR A 808 -36.00 -14.74 -34.25
C THR A 808 -35.75 -14.02 -35.58
N VAL A 809 -35.60 -12.69 -35.55
CA VAL A 809 -35.23 -11.89 -36.71
C VAL A 809 -33.75 -12.09 -37.02
N ASN A 810 -33.47 -12.40 -38.28
CA ASN A 810 -32.14 -12.61 -38.83
C ASN A 810 -32.24 -12.31 -40.33
N PHE A 811 -31.68 -11.19 -40.76
CA PHE A 811 -31.69 -10.73 -42.14
C PHE A 811 -30.39 -9.97 -42.45
N VAL A 812 -30.17 -9.69 -43.73
CA VAL A 812 -29.11 -8.79 -44.19
C VAL A 812 -29.79 -7.55 -44.76
N ASP A 813 -29.38 -6.36 -44.34
CA ASP A 813 -29.95 -5.08 -44.80
C ASP A 813 -29.42 -4.66 -46.18
N GLU A 814 -29.96 -3.57 -46.75
CA GLU A 814 -29.57 -3.09 -48.09
C GLU A 814 -28.10 -2.62 -48.18
N TYR A 815 -27.40 -2.49 -47.05
CA TYR A 815 -25.99 -2.10 -46.95
C TYR A 815 -25.07 -3.31 -46.70
N GLY A 816 -25.63 -4.51 -46.60
CA GLY A 816 -24.89 -5.77 -46.42
C GLY A 816 -24.60 -6.14 -44.97
N GLU A 817 -25.12 -5.40 -43.97
CA GLU A 817 -24.94 -5.75 -42.57
C GLU A 817 -25.98 -6.79 -42.12
N LYS A 818 -25.54 -7.77 -41.32
CA LYS A 818 -26.40 -8.84 -40.81
C LYS A 818 -27.00 -8.43 -39.47
N VAL A 819 -28.33 -8.29 -39.43
CA VAL A 819 -29.09 -7.87 -38.25
C VAL A 819 -29.78 -9.09 -37.62
N PHE A 820 -29.42 -9.39 -36.37
CA PHE A 820 -30.02 -10.41 -35.53
C PHE A 820 -29.83 -10.06 -34.05
N PHE A 821 -30.53 -10.78 -33.16
CA PHE A 821 -30.37 -10.65 -31.71
C PHE A 821 -29.88 -11.97 -31.11
N ASP A 822 -29.17 -11.89 -29.99
CA ASP A 822 -28.73 -13.06 -29.22
C ASP A 822 -29.84 -13.62 -28.30
N LYS A 823 -29.49 -14.58 -27.44
CA LYS A 823 -30.46 -15.20 -26.49
C LYS A 823 -30.97 -14.24 -25.41
N ASN A 824 -30.30 -13.12 -25.17
CA ASN A 824 -30.67 -12.10 -24.20
C ASN A 824 -31.45 -10.94 -24.84
N GLY A 825 -31.39 -10.82 -26.18
CA GLY A 825 -32.00 -9.75 -26.96
C GLY A 825 -31.00 -8.68 -27.43
N ASP A 826 -29.70 -8.90 -27.25
CA ASP A 826 -28.66 -7.94 -27.62
C ASP A 826 -28.24 -8.11 -29.10
N PRO A 827 -27.97 -7.01 -29.83
CA PRO A 827 -27.41 -7.07 -31.18
C PRO A 827 -25.91 -7.46 -31.15
N PRO A 828 -25.37 -8.04 -32.23
CA PRO A 828 -23.95 -8.38 -32.31
C PRO A 828 -23.06 -7.13 -32.16
N ALA A 829 -22.10 -7.18 -31.24
CA ALA A 829 -21.18 -6.07 -30.99
C ALA A 829 -20.27 -5.82 -32.20
N SER A 830 -20.38 -4.63 -32.81
CA SER A 830 -19.57 -4.19 -33.96
C SER A 830 -19.07 -2.76 -33.75
N TYR A 831 -17.76 -2.57 -33.63
CA TYR A 831 -17.13 -1.27 -33.35
C TYR A 831 -15.91 -1.02 -34.24
N GLU A 832 -15.75 0.22 -34.70
CA GLU A 832 -14.56 0.73 -35.38
C GLU A 832 -13.60 1.31 -34.32
N LEU A 833 -12.30 1.03 -34.46
CA LEU A 833 -11.26 1.63 -33.62
C LEU A 833 -10.68 2.84 -34.36
N ILE A 834 -10.64 4.01 -33.72
CA ILE A 834 -10.10 5.25 -34.31
C ILE A 834 -8.94 5.84 -33.51
N ASN A 835 -8.09 6.60 -34.20
CA ASN A 835 -6.95 7.33 -33.66
C ASN A 835 -7.04 8.83 -34.03
N TRP A 836 -6.77 9.71 -33.06
CA TRP A 836 -6.81 11.17 -33.20
C TRP A 836 -5.46 11.69 -33.69
N GLN A 837 -5.38 12.20 -34.92
CA GLN A 837 -4.16 12.71 -35.52
C GLN A 837 -4.27 14.21 -35.75
N LEU A 838 -3.36 15.00 -35.16
CA LEU A 838 -3.30 16.44 -35.42
C LEU A 838 -2.58 16.68 -36.76
N ARG A 839 -3.21 17.40 -37.68
CA ARG A 839 -2.60 17.89 -38.93
C ARG A 839 -3.00 19.34 -39.13
N ASP A 840 -2.03 20.19 -39.48
CA ASP A 840 -2.24 21.63 -39.75
C ASP A 840 -2.99 22.40 -38.65
N GLY A 841 -2.93 21.92 -37.40
CA GLY A 841 -3.62 22.47 -36.23
C GLY A 841 -4.99 21.87 -35.93
N GLU A 842 -5.54 21.02 -36.80
CA GLU A 842 -6.85 20.38 -36.63
C GLU A 842 -6.75 18.87 -36.32
N VAL A 843 -7.78 18.32 -35.65
CA VAL A 843 -7.83 16.91 -35.21
C VAL A 843 -8.61 16.06 -36.21
N HIS A 844 -7.96 15.03 -36.75
CA HIS A 844 -8.57 14.03 -37.65
C HIS A 844 -8.78 12.68 -36.96
N HIS A 845 -9.92 12.03 -37.21
CA HIS A 845 -10.21 10.67 -36.73
C HIS A 845 -9.90 9.62 -37.80
N VAL A 846 -8.76 8.94 -37.68
CA VAL A 846 -8.30 7.88 -38.61
C VAL A 846 -8.74 6.52 -38.11
N ALA A 847 -9.31 5.67 -38.97
CA ALA A 847 -9.69 4.30 -38.63
C ALA A 847 -8.45 3.37 -38.60
N VAL A 848 -8.27 2.66 -37.49
CA VAL A 848 -7.08 1.85 -37.18
C VAL A 848 -7.43 0.43 -36.71
N GLY A 849 -8.69 0.03 -36.77
CA GLY A 849 -9.10 -1.33 -36.44
C GLY A 849 -10.62 -1.52 -36.44
N HIS A 850 -11.05 -2.77 -36.22
CA HIS A 850 -12.45 -3.15 -36.13
C HIS A 850 -12.63 -4.33 -35.17
N PHE A 851 -13.75 -4.35 -34.46
CA PHE A 851 -14.16 -5.37 -33.52
C PHE A 851 -15.51 -5.93 -33.97
N SER A 852 -15.62 -7.25 -34.11
CA SER A 852 -16.89 -7.91 -34.45
C SER A 852 -16.99 -9.34 -33.93
N THR A 853 -18.22 -9.80 -33.71
CA THR A 853 -18.52 -11.22 -33.46
C THR A 853 -18.30 -12.08 -34.72
N SER A 854 -17.54 -13.16 -34.59
CA SER A 854 -17.31 -14.16 -35.63
C SER A 854 -18.51 -15.10 -35.81
N THR A 855 -18.53 -15.87 -36.90
CA THR A 855 -19.59 -16.86 -37.23
C THR A 855 -19.81 -17.90 -36.13
N ASP A 856 -18.78 -18.18 -35.33
CA ASP A 856 -18.74 -19.25 -34.34
C ASP A 856 -19.09 -18.75 -32.93
N GLY A 857 -19.55 -17.49 -32.81
CA GLY A 857 -19.88 -16.84 -31.54
C GLY A 857 -18.69 -16.26 -30.77
N THR A 858 -17.47 -16.36 -31.32
CA THR A 858 -16.25 -15.79 -30.72
C THR A 858 -16.04 -14.33 -31.13
N TYR A 859 -15.65 -13.46 -30.21
CA TYR A 859 -15.36 -12.05 -30.51
C TYR A 859 -13.96 -11.90 -31.13
N LYS A 860 -13.86 -11.13 -32.22
CA LYS A 860 -12.59 -10.89 -32.93
C LYS A 860 -12.29 -9.39 -33.00
N LEU A 861 -11.25 -8.96 -32.29
CA LEU A 861 -10.63 -7.65 -32.45
C LEU A 861 -9.54 -7.74 -33.53
N THR A 862 -9.56 -6.83 -34.50
CA THR A 862 -8.49 -6.67 -35.51
C THR A 862 -7.97 -5.24 -35.43
N VAL A 863 -6.77 -5.05 -34.90
CA VAL A 863 -6.05 -3.77 -34.88
C VAL A 863 -5.06 -3.74 -36.04
N LYS A 864 -4.91 -2.58 -36.67
CA LYS A 864 -3.86 -2.29 -37.65
C LYS A 864 -2.92 -1.28 -36.99
N ASP A 865 -1.73 -1.72 -36.61
CA ASP A 865 -0.79 -0.88 -35.85
C ASP A 865 -0.14 0.21 -36.71
N ASP A 866 0.18 -0.09 -37.98
CA ASP A 866 0.85 0.83 -38.92
C ASP A 866 0.22 2.23 -39.07
N PRO A 867 -1.13 2.39 -39.19
CA PRO A 867 -1.77 3.71 -39.29
C PRO A 867 -1.88 4.46 -37.96
N ILE A 868 -1.58 3.85 -36.80
CA ILE A 868 -1.71 4.53 -35.49
C ILE A 868 -0.56 5.52 -35.30
N ARG A 869 -0.92 6.78 -35.00
CA ARG A 869 0.00 7.81 -34.52
C ARG A 869 -0.35 8.14 -33.08
N TRP A 870 0.59 7.93 -32.19
CA TRP A 870 0.48 8.20 -30.76
C TRP A 870 0.92 9.63 -30.46
N ASN A 871 0.67 10.12 -29.24
CA ASN A 871 1.18 11.43 -28.81
C ASN A 871 2.72 11.50 -28.89
N THR A 872 3.34 10.34 -28.69
CA THR A 872 4.76 10.01 -28.81
C THR A 872 5.22 9.72 -30.26
N GLY A 873 4.42 10.05 -31.27
CA GLY A 873 4.71 9.77 -32.68
C GLY A 873 4.41 8.32 -33.06
N ASN A 874 5.44 7.53 -33.38
CA ASN A 874 5.27 6.14 -33.84
C ASN A 874 5.44 5.08 -32.73
N LEU A 875 5.64 5.50 -31.48
CA LEU A 875 5.90 4.62 -30.34
C LEU A 875 4.63 4.41 -29.50
N ILE A 876 4.26 3.14 -29.30
CA ILE A 876 3.07 2.74 -28.53
C ILE A 876 3.21 3.18 -27.05
N PRO A 877 2.24 3.92 -26.48
CA PRO A 877 2.28 4.37 -25.11
C PRO A 877 1.99 3.20 -24.16
N LYS A 878 2.74 3.13 -23.06
CA LYS A 878 2.54 2.14 -22.00
C LYS A 878 1.65 2.73 -20.91
N SER A 879 0.69 1.94 -20.43
CA SER A 879 -0.23 2.31 -19.35
C SER A 879 -0.17 1.28 -18.22
N VAL A 880 0.80 1.46 -17.34
CA VAL A 880 0.98 0.70 -16.09
C VAL A 880 0.99 1.69 -14.93
N CYS A 881 0.41 1.34 -13.77
CA CYS A 881 0.39 2.26 -12.62
C CYS A 881 1.82 2.64 -12.18
N SER A 882 2.73 1.70 -12.38
CA SER A 882 4.16 1.82 -12.19
C SER A 882 4.86 0.94 -13.22
N GLU A 883 5.85 1.48 -13.94
CA GLU A 883 6.69 0.67 -14.83
C GLU A 883 7.45 -0.39 -14.04
N THR A 884 7.80 -1.51 -14.69
CA THR A 884 8.58 -2.57 -14.06
C THR A 884 9.91 -2.00 -13.60
N CYS A 885 10.13 -1.93 -12.28
CA CYS A 885 11.28 -1.23 -11.71
C CYS A 885 12.59 -1.68 -12.37
N PRO A 886 13.35 -0.75 -12.99
CA PRO A 886 14.58 -1.08 -13.69
C PRO A 886 15.63 -1.62 -12.71
N ASN A 887 16.61 -2.37 -13.23
CA ASN A 887 17.70 -2.89 -12.43
C ASN A 887 18.35 -1.76 -11.60
N GLY A 888 18.66 -2.06 -10.35
CA GLY A 888 19.15 -1.11 -9.34
C GLY A 888 18.11 -0.24 -8.67
N THR A 889 16.83 -0.47 -8.95
CA THR A 889 15.71 0.05 -8.15
C THR A 889 14.93 -1.10 -7.52
N ARG A 890 14.20 -0.81 -6.45
CA ARG A 890 13.27 -1.72 -5.77
C ARG A 890 11.88 -1.13 -5.69
N LYS A 891 10.88 -2.00 -5.56
CA LYS A 891 9.48 -1.61 -5.36
C LYS A 891 9.28 -1.03 -3.95
N ALA A 892 8.56 0.08 -3.85
CA ALA A 892 8.08 0.65 -2.60
C ALA A 892 6.58 0.91 -2.69
N GLN A 893 5.78 0.40 -1.75
CA GLN A 893 4.32 0.54 -1.84
C GLN A 893 3.88 1.99 -1.55
N ILE A 894 3.04 2.54 -2.44
CA ILE A 894 2.44 3.87 -2.25
C ILE A 894 1.24 3.72 -1.29
N LYS A 895 1.33 4.30 -0.08
CA LYS A 895 0.25 4.21 0.92
C LYS A 895 -1.08 4.73 0.34
N GLY A 896 -2.15 3.96 0.54
CA GLY A 896 -3.50 4.28 0.05
C GLY A 896 -3.80 3.91 -1.41
N ARG A 897 -2.88 3.24 -2.13
CA ARG A 897 -3.14 2.75 -3.51
C ARG A 897 -3.09 1.20 -3.60
N PRO A 898 -3.69 0.60 -4.64
CA PRO A 898 -3.64 -0.86 -4.86
C PRO A 898 -2.22 -1.41 -5.00
N VAL A 899 -2.04 -2.71 -4.71
CA VAL A 899 -0.71 -3.38 -4.65
C VAL A 899 0.07 -3.33 -5.98
N CYS A 900 -0.61 -3.14 -7.11
CA CYS A 900 0.02 -2.94 -8.42
C CYS A 900 0.63 -1.53 -8.63
N CYS A 901 0.45 -0.60 -7.70
CA CYS A 901 0.99 0.75 -7.71
C CYS A 901 2.13 0.88 -6.69
N PHE A 902 3.36 0.92 -7.17
CA PHE A 902 4.58 1.00 -6.37
C PHE A 902 5.53 2.07 -6.93
N ASP A 903 6.21 2.81 -6.08
CA ASP A 903 7.30 3.68 -6.53
C ASP A 903 8.57 2.86 -6.74
N CYS A 904 9.41 3.23 -7.71
CA CYS A 904 10.66 2.53 -8.02
C CYS A 904 11.83 3.30 -7.41
N ILE A 905 12.06 3.06 -6.12
CA ILE A 905 13.10 3.75 -5.36
C ILE A 905 14.47 3.11 -5.68
N PRO A 906 15.52 3.89 -6.00
CA PRO A 906 16.86 3.35 -6.17
C PRO A 906 17.33 2.61 -4.92
N CYS A 907 18.04 1.49 -5.12
CA CYS A 907 18.68 0.76 -4.02
C CYS A 907 19.59 1.68 -3.19
N ALA A 908 19.82 1.36 -1.92
CA ALA A 908 20.72 2.16 -1.07
C ALA A 908 22.17 2.10 -1.56
N ASP A 909 22.98 3.10 -1.22
CA ASP A 909 24.42 3.14 -1.54
C ASP A 909 25.12 1.88 -0.98
N GLY A 910 25.79 1.10 -1.83
CA GLY A 910 26.39 -0.19 -1.46
C GLY A 910 25.48 -1.41 -1.61
N SER A 911 24.26 -1.23 -2.13
CA SER A 911 23.32 -2.32 -2.46
C SER A 911 22.84 -2.25 -3.91
N ILE A 912 22.48 -3.39 -4.48
CA ILE A 912 22.12 -3.55 -5.88
C ILE A 912 20.81 -4.31 -6.10
N SER A 913 20.27 -4.20 -7.31
CA SER A 913 19.18 -5.04 -7.80
C SER A 913 19.52 -5.48 -9.22
N ASN A 914 19.89 -6.75 -9.40
CA ASN A 914 20.31 -7.31 -10.69
C ASN A 914 19.13 -7.80 -11.56
N THR A 915 17.90 -7.73 -11.04
CA THR A 915 16.69 -8.27 -11.67
C THR A 915 15.59 -7.21 -11.77
N THR A 916 14.93 -7.15 -12.93
CA THR A 916 13.84 -6.22 -13.18
C THR A 916 12.66 -6.51 -12.26
N GLY A 917 12.17 -5.49 -11.56
CA GLY A 917 11.00 -5.61 -10.69
C GLY A 917 11.28 -6.27 -9.33
N ALA A 918 12.53 -6.29 -8.86
CA ALA A 918 12.89 -6.78 -7.53
C ALA A 918 12.11 -6.08 -6.40
N ALA A 919 11.77 -6.83 -5.35
CA ALA A 919 11.11 -6.30 -4.15
C ALA A 919 12.10 -5.61 -3.20
N ASP A 920 13.30 -6.19 -3.06
CA ASP A 920 14.34 -5.77 -2.13
C ASP A 920 15.71 -5.70 -2.84
N CYS A 921 16.67 -5.00 -2.22
CA CYS A 921 18.03 -4.84 -2.74
C CYS A 921 19.01 -5.77 -2.00
N ILE A 922 20.01 -6.27 -2.74
CA ILE A 922 21.05 -7.17 -2.26
C ILE A 922 22.27 -6.32 -1.86
N LEU A 923 22.84 -6.53 -0.68
CA LEU A 923 24.06 -5.83 -0.25
C LEU A 923 25.28 -6.32 -1.05
N CYS A 924 26.17 -5.42 -1.47
CA CYS A 924 27.43 -5.83 -2.09
C CYS A 924 28.44 -6.37 -1.06
N PRO A 925 29.27 -7.38 -1.40
CA PRO A 925 30.40 -7.82 -0.57
C PRO A 925 31.41 -6.69 -0.32
N GLU A 926 32.21 -6.79 0.74
CA GLU A 926 33.05 -5.69 1.24
C GLU A 926 34.07 -5.12 0.23
N GLU A 927 34.53 -5.91 -0.74
CA GLU A 927 35.46 -5.47 -1.80
C GLU A 927 34.77 -4.75 -2.97
N TYR A 928 33.44 -4.85 -3.05
CA TYR A 928 32.62 -4.37 -4.16
C TYR A 928 31.70 -3.21 -3.72
N TRP A 929 31.21 -2.46 -4.69
CA TRP A 929 30.31 -1.34 -4.51
C TRP A 929 29.20 -1.39 -5.57
N SER A 930 28.03 -0.82 -5.26
CA SER A 930 26.98 -0.63 -6.26
C SER A 930 27.47 0.35 -7.33
N ASN A 931 27.44 -0.03 -8.61
CA ASN A 931 27.69 0.91 -9.70
C ASN A 931 26.66 2.06 -9.72
N GLU A 932 26.85 3.09 -10.56
CA GLU A 932 25.94 4.25 -10.59
C GLU A 932 24.47 3.88 -10.84
N ARG A 933 24.24 2.87 -11.68
CA ARG A 933 22.90 2.31 -11.96
C ARG A 933 22.38 1.39 -10.86
N ARG A 934 23.23 0.98 -9.92
CA ARG A 934 22.98 0.04 -8.82
C ARG A 934 22.51 -1.34 -9.31
N ASP A 935 22.80 -1.70 -10.55
CA ASP A 935 22.41 -3.00 -11.13
C ASP A 935 23.46 -4.11 -10.90
N LYS A 936 24.71 -3.73 -10.61
CA LYS A 936 25.84 -4.64 -10.44
C LYS A 936 26.80 -4.17 -9.35
N CYS A 937 27.31 -5.13 -8.59
CA CYS A 937 28.44 -4.93 -7.69
C CYS A 937 29.71 -4.88 -8.55
N VAL A 938 30.32 -3.70 -8.64
CA VAL A 938 31.59 -3.46 -9.31
C VAL A 938 32.69 -3.32 -8.25
N ILE A 939 33.92 -3.70 -8.58
CA ILE A 939 35.05 -3.55 -7.64
C ILE A 939 35.19 -2.07 -7.27
N LYS A 940 35.41 -1.77 -5.98
CA LYS A 940 35.61 -0.39 -5.50
C LYS A 940 36.78 0.26 -6.25
N ALA A 941 36.56 1.46 -6.78
CA ALA A 941 37.58 2.18 -7.54
C ALA A 941 38.82 2.45 -6.67
N THR A 942 40.00 2.22 -7.23
CA THR A 942 41.29 2.42 -6.59
C THR A 942 41.76 3.88 -6.76
N GLU A 943 42.17 4.52 -5.67
CA GLU A 943 42.60 5.93 -5.66
C GLU A 943 44.10 6.04 -5.29
N PHE A 944 44.90 6.49 -6.25
CA PHE A 944 46.34 6.75 -6.16
C PHE A 944 46.74 7.92 -7.09
N LEU A 945 47.96 8.46 -6.96
CA LEU A 945 48.44 9.57 -7.77
C LEU A 945 48.93 9.08 -9.15
N SER A 946 48.07 9.13 -10.16
CA SER A 946 48.37 8.65 -11.52
C SER A 946 49.04 9.71 -12.40
N TYR A 947 49.93 9.27 -13.30
CA TYR A 947 50.51 10.08 -14.38
C TYR A 947 49.45 10.69 -15.33
N THR A 948 48.24 10.15 -15.35
CA THR A 948 47.13 10.63 -16.19
C THR A 948 46.28 11.71 -15.54
N GLU A 949 46.39 11.90 -14.22
CA GLU A 949 45.66 12.95 -13.52
C GLU A 949 46.40 14.29 -13.61
N THR A 950 45.67 15.40 -13.67
CA THR A 950 46.21 16.77 -13.83
C THR A 950 47.33 17.09 -12.83
N MET A 951 47.19 16.65 -11.57
CA MET A 951 48.20 16.86 -10.53
C MET A 951 49.47 16.05 -10.81
N GLY A 952 49.34 14.78 -11.22
CA GLY A 952 50.47 13.93 -11.62
C GLY A 952 51.22 14.50 -12.83
N ILE A 953 50.49 14.93 -13.86
CA ILE A 953 51.06 15.58 -15.06
C ILE A 953 51.91 16.80 -14.68
N ILE A 954 51.36 17.72 -13.87
CA ILE A 954 52.06 18.95 -13.46
C ILE A 954 53.35 18.60 -12.69
N LEU A 955 53.29 17.68 -11.73
CA LEU A 955 54.44 17.30 -10.93
C LEU A 955 55.52 16.56 -11.75
N THR A 956 55.13 15.71 -12.70
CA THR A 956 56.06 15.07 -13.66
C THR A 956 56.77 16.11 -14.53
N VAL A 957 56.03 17.08 -15.09
CA VAL A 957 56.62 18.15 -15.92
C VAL A 957 57.61 19.01 -15.11
N LEU A 958 57.26 19.38 -13.88
CA LEU A 958 58.14 20.15 -12.99
C LEU A 958 59.40 19.37 -12.56
N SER A 959 59.29 18.06 -12.38
CA SER A 959 60.43 17.16 -12.11
C SER A 959 61.39 17.10 -13.30
N LEU A 960 60.88 16.82 -14.50
CA LEU A 960 61.69 16.72 -15.72
C LEU A 960 62.35 18.06 -16.10
N PHE A 961 61.63 19.18 -15.91
CA PHE A 961 62.20 20.52 -16.13
C PHE A 961 63.39 20.78 -15.21
N GLY A 962 63.29 20.44 -13.92
CA GLY A 962 64.39 20.60 -12.95
C GLY A 962 65.59 19.70 -13.25
N ALA A 963 65.36 18.46 -13.67
CA ALA A 963 66.40 17.55 -14.15
C ALA A 963 67.10 18.10 -15.41
N SER A 964 66.36 18.70 -16.35
CA SER A 964 66.94 19.32 -17.55
C SER A 964 67.77 20.57 -17.21
N LEU A 965 67.30 21.41 -16.29
CA LEU A 965 68.00 22.63 -15.87
C LEU A 965 69.28 22.31 -15.09
N THR A 966 69.24 21.32 -14.19
CA THR A 966 70.45 20.82 -13.51
C THR A 966 71.47 20.28 -14.51
N LEU A 967 71.06 19.44 -15.47
CA LEU A 967 71.96 18.94 -16.52
C LEU A 967 72.59 20.06 -17.34
N ALA A 968 71.82 21.08 -17.73
CA ALA A 968 72.35 22.26 -18.42
C ALA A 968 73.39 23.01 -17.57
N THR A 969 73.14 23.19 -16.26
CA THR A 969 74.13 23.82 -15.37
C THR A 969 75.40 22.97 -15.17
N ILE A 970 75.30 21.64 -15.17
CA ILE A 970 76.47 20.74 -15.15
C ILE A 970 77.33 20.95 -16.40
N ILE A 971 76.72 21.00 -17.59
CA ILE A 971 77.43 21.22 -18.86
C ILE A 971 78.17 22.57 -18.84
N VAL A 972 77.51 23.64 -18.38
CA VAL A 972 78.13 24.97 -18.23
C VAL A 972 79.31 24.93 -17.25
N PHE A 973 79.18 24.28 -16.09
CA PHE A 973 80.25 24.20 -15.10
C PHE A 973 81.44 23.33 -15.56
N ILE A 974 81.20 22.31 -16.38
CA ILE A 974 82.27 21.51 -17.00
C ILE A 974 82.98 22.32 -18.09
N HIS A 975 82.25 22.98 -18.98
CA HIS A 975 82.82 23.76 -20.08
C HIS A 975 83.67 24.93 -19.58
N PHE A 976 83.21 25.64 -18.54
CA PHE A 976 83.92 26.76 -17.93
C PHE A 976 84.75 26.38 -16.69
N ARG A 977 85.10 25.09 -16.49
CA ARG A 977 85.83 24.58 -15.31
C ARG A 977 87.17 25.28 -15.07
N GLU A 978 87.84 25.74 -16.12
CA GLU A 978 89.12 26.42 -16.04
C GLU A 978 89.02 27.90 -15.61
N THR A 979 87.81 28.48 -15.61
CA THR A 979 87.61 29.90 -15.26
C THR A 979 87.83 30.17 -13.77
N PRO A 980 88.34 31.37 -13.40
CA PRO A 980 88.73 31.64 -12.02
C PRO A 980 87.53 31.65 -11.06
N LEU A 981 86.32 32.01 -11.52
CA LEU A 981 85.11 31.92 -10.69
C LEU A 981 84.74 30.47 -10.34
N VAL A 982 84.87 29.52 -11.27
CA VAL A 982 84.54 28.10 -11.01
C VAL A 982 85.63 27.43 -10.14
N LYS A 983 86.91 27.75 -10.36
CA LYS A 983 88.02 27.27 -9.53
C LYS A 983 87.98 27.80 -8.10
N ALA A 984 87.71 29.09 -7.91
CA ALA A 984 87.55 29.68 -6.57
C ALA A 984 86.36 29.09 -5.79
N ASN A 985 85.38 28.53 -6.49
CA ASN A 985 84.15 27.99 -5.91
C ASN A 985 84.21 26.49 -5.54
N ASN A 986 85.40 25.90 -5.50
CA ASN A 986 85.59 24.46 -5.27
C ASN A 986 84.72 23.61 -6.23
N SER A 987 85.21 23.49 -7.47
CA SER A 987 84.49 22.85 -8.57
C SER A 987 84.02 21.43 -8.23
N GLU A 988 84.78 20.69 -7.43
CA GLU A 988 84.48 19.30 -7.05
C GLU A 988 83.21 19.20 -6.19
N LEU A 989 83.11 19.95 -5.08
CA LEU A 989 81.92 19.97 -4.24
C LEU A 989 80.71 20.56 -4.97
N SER A 990 80.94 21.53 -5.86
CA SER A 990 79.88 22.12 -6.68
C SER A 990 79.32 21.13 -7.70
N SER A 991 80.17 20.32 -8.33
CA SER A 991 79.74 19.26 -9.25
C SER A 991 79.02 18.11 -8.53
N LEU A 992 79.52 17.67 -7.37
CA LEU A 992 78.83 16.66 -6.55
C LEU A 992 77.45 17.14 -6.10
N LEU A 993 77.31 18.42 -5.73
CA LEU A 993 76.03 19.02 -5.38
C LEU A 993 75.06 19.05 -6.58
N LEU A 994 75.53 19.38 -7.79
CA LEU A 994 74.68 19.36 -9.00
C LEU A 994 74.24 17.93 -9.40
N VAL A 995 75.14 16.95 -9.32
CA VAL A 995 74.81 15.54 -9.55
C VAL A 995 73.78 15.04 -8.52
N SER A 996 73.95 15.41 -7.25
CA SER A 996 72.98 15.11 -6.20
C SER A 996 71.62 15.76 -6.47
N LEU A 997 71.58 17.04 -6.88
CA LEU A 997 70.34 17.74 -7.24
C LEU A 997 69.63 17.13 -8.45
N PHE A 998 70.38 16.66 -9.46
CA PHE A 998 69.80 15.93 -10.60
C PHE A 998 69.02 14.68 -10.13
N PHE A 999 69.60 13.89 -9.23
CA PHE A 999 68.89 12.75 -8.63
C PHE A 999 67.73 13.17 -7.72
N CYS A 1000 67.83 14.29 -7.00
CA CYS A 1000 66.71 14.85 -6.22
C CYS A 1000 65.52 15.23 -7.12
N PHE A 1001 65.76 15.74 -8.34
CA PHE A 1001 64.67 16.04 -9.29
C PHE A 1001 64.04 14.80 -9.92
N LEU A 1002 64.78 13.70 -10.09
CA LEU A 1002 64.25 12.43 -10.58
C LEU A 1002 63.50 11.62 -9.50
N CYS A 1003 63.84 11.80 -8.22
CA CYS A 1003 63.25 11.07 -7.11
C CYS A 1003 61.70 11.13 -7.05
N PRO A 1004 61.02 12.28 -7.24
CA PRO A 1004 59.57 12.39 -7.35
C PRO A 1004 58.88 11.42 -8.32
N LEU A 1005 59.56 10.98 -9.39
CA LEU A 1005 58.98 10.03 -10.35
C LEU A 1005 58.72 8.64 -9.71
N THR A 1006 59.42 8.31 -8.62
CA THR A 1006 59.18 7.06 -7.85
C THR A 1006 57.95 7.11 -6.94
N PHE A 1007 57.33 8.29 -6.80
CA PHE A 1007 56.11 8.53 -6.02
C PHE A 1007 54.84 8.59 -6.88
N ILE A 1008 54.96 8.71 -8.20
CA ILE A 1008 53.84 8.81 -9.15
C ILE A 1008 53.65 7.46 -9.84
N GLY A 1009 52.40 6.99 -9.93
CA GLY A 1009 52.04 5.66 -10.46
C GLY A 1009 51.45 4.72 -9.40
N GLU A 1010 51.16 3.48 -9.82
CA GLU A 1010 50.59 2.47 -8.92
C GLU A 1010 51.65 1.96 -7.92
N PRO A 1011 51.36 1.92 -6.60
CA PRO A 1011 52.34 1.50 -5.61
C PRO A 1011 52.67 0.01 -5.71
N THR A 1012 53.83 -0.31 -6.28
CA THR A 1012 54.42 -1.65 -6.28
C THR A 1012 55.41 -1.82 -5.14
N ILE A 1013 55.69 -3.06 -4.74
CA ILE A 1013 56.68 -3.42 -3.69
C ILE A 1013 58.01 -2.68 -3.89
N TRP A 1014 58.54 -2.64 -5.12
CA TRP A 1014 59.77 -1.91 -5.44
C TRP A 1014 59.62 -0.39 -5.36
N SER A 1015 58.50 0.19 -5.83
CA SER A 1015 58.26 1.64 -5.71
C SER A 1015 58.18 2.07 -4.24
N CYS A 1016 57.50 1.28 -3.41
CA CYS A 1016 57.36 1.53 -1.98
C CYS A 1016 58.70 1.54 -1.23
N MET A 1017 59.58 0.57 -1.53
CA MET A 1017 60.92 0.50 -0.93
C MET A 1017 61.85 1.62 -1.42
N LEU A 1018 61.79 1.96 -2.72
CA LEU A 1018 62.70 2.94 -3.32
C LEU A 1018 62.35 4.39 -3.00
N ARG A 1019 61.06 4.78 -2.99
CA ARG A 1019 60.64 6.19 -2.93
C ARG A 1019 61.25 6.95 -1.75
N HIS A 1020 61.12 6.41 -0.53
CA HIS A 1020 61.59 7.05 0.70
C HIS A 1020 63.10 6.88 0.94
N THR A 1021 63.69 5.78 0.46
CA THR A 1021 65.12 5.50 0.66
C THR A 1021 66.01 6.25 -0.32
N VAL A 1022 65.61 6.35 -1.59
CA VAL A 1022 66.26 7.19 -2.62
C VAL A 1022 66.14 8.66 -2.24
N PHE A 1023 64.95 9.11 -1.80
CA PHE A 1023 64.76 10.45 -1.25
C PHE A 1023 65.76 10.73 -0.12
N GLY A 1024 65.81 9.86 0.90
CA GLY A 1024 66.65 10.07 2.07
C GLY A 1024 68.15 10.15 1.74
N VAL A 1025 68.66 9.23 0.92
CA VAL A 1025 70.09 9.19 0.54
C VAL A 1025 70.47 10.38 -0.35
N THR A 1026 69.64 10.74 -1.33
CA THR A 1026 69.93 11.87 -2.24
C THR A 1026 69.93 13.21 -1.51
N PHE A 1027 68.99 13.44 -0.58
CA PHE A 1027 68.95 14.66 0.21
C PHE A 1027 70.06 14.72 1.26
N ALA A 1028 70.41 13.60 1.91
CA ALA A 1028 71.56 13.57 2.81
C ALA A 1028 72.87 13.90 2.09
N LEU A 1029 73.09 13.38 0.88
CA LEU A 1029 74.24 13.75 0.04
C LEU A 1029 74.22 15.25 -0.31
N CYS A 1030 73.06 15.77 -0.72
CA CYS A 1030 72.88 17.17 -1.10
C CYS A 1030 73.23 18.13 0.06
N ILE A 1031 72.65 17.90 1.25
CA ILE A 1031 72.91 18.71 2.44
C ILE A 1031 74.35 18.51 2.94
N SER A 1032 74.91 17.29 2.86
CA SER A 1032 76.32 17.04 3.20
C SER A 1032 77.29 17.83 2.30
N CYS A 1033 77.00 17.94 0.99
CA CYS A 1033 77.76 18.80 0.08
C CYS A 1033 77.67 20.28 0.46
N VAL A 1034 76.48 20.80 0.80
CA VAL A 1034 76.33 22.21 1.23
C VAL A 1034 77.00 22.45 2.59
N LEU A 1035 76.92 21.50 3.52
CA LEU A 1035 77.63 21.53 4.80
C LEU A 1035 79.15 21.59 4.58
N GLY A 1036 79.69 20.74 3.70
CA GLY A 1036 81.09 20.77 3.29
C GLY A 1036 81.51 22.14 2.73
N LYS A 1037 80.72 22.73 1.82
CA LYS A 1037 80.98 24.09 1.29
C LYS A 1037 80.90 25.16 2.37
N THR A 1038 79.95 25.05 3.30
CA THR A 1038 79.78 26.00 4.42
C THR A 1038 80.97 25.95 5.38
N ILE A 1039 81.45 24.75 5.71
CA ILE A 1039 82.66 24.57 6.53
C ILE A 1039 83.88 25.17 5.84
N VAL A 1040 84.05 25.00 4.52
CA VAL A 1040 85.14 25.63 3.76
C VAL A 1040 85.09 27.15 3.82
N VAL A 1041 83.91 27.78 3.69
CA VAL A 1041 83.75 29.24 3.82
C VAL A 1041 84.13 29.72 5.23
N VAL A 1042 83.71 28.99 6.28
CA VAL A 1042 84.00 29.35 7.68
C VAL A 1042 85.48 29.13 8.03
N THR A 1043 86.12 28.06 7.55
CA THR A 1043 87.53 27.75 7.85
C THR A 1043 88.50 28.64 7.07
N ALA A 1044 88.19 28.99 5.81
CA ALA A 1044 88.99 29.93 5.02
C ALA A 1044 89.09 31.31 5.72
N PHE A 1045 88.01 31.78 6.34
CA PHE A 1045 88.03 33.03 7.13
C PHE A 1045 88.69 32.87 8.50
N ARG A 1046 88.46 31.77 9.25
CA ARG A 1046 89.15 31.58 10.55
C ARG A 1046 90.66 31.41 10.41
N ALA A 1047 91.16 31.05 9.24
CA ALA A 1047 92.58 30.97 8.94
C ALA A 1047 93.26 32.33 8.67
N THR A 1048 92.51 33.43 8.50
CA THR A 1048 93.10 34.77 8.35
C THR A 1048 93.30 35.49 9.70
N LEU A 1049 93.00 34.82 10.82
CA LEU A 1049 93.32 35.31 12.17
C LEU A 1049 94.75 34.85 12.55
N PRO A 1050 95.62 35.73 13.07
CA PRO A 1050 96.99 35.38 13.41
C PRO A 1050 97.05 34.34 14.54
N GLY A 1051 97.83 33.28 14.34
CA GLY A 1051 98.16 32.29 15.38
C GLY A 1051 97.52 30.90 15.26
N ASN A 1052 96.75 30.58 14.21
CA ASN A 1052 96.04 29.29 14.12
C ASN A 1052 96.22 28.54 12.77
N ASN A 1053 97.07 27.51 12.76
CA ASN A 1053 97.44 26.70 11.57
C ASN A 1053 96.35 25.70 11.09
N MET A 1054 95.07 26.10 11.12
CA MET A 1054 93.94 25.24 10.72
C MET A 1054 93.75 25.14 9.19
N ALA A 1055 94.19 26.12 8.39
CA ALA A 1055 94.07 26.06 6.92
C ALA A 1055 94.90 24.93 6.29
N GLY A 1056 96.11 24.65 6.82
CA GLY A 1056 97.01 23.65 6.25
C GLY A 1056 96.51 22.21 6.34
N LYS A 1057 95.52 21.92 7.22
CA LYS A 1057 94.97 20.58 7.41
C LYS A 1057 93.66 20.31 6.64
N PHE A 1058 93.00 21.34 6.10
CA PHE A 1058 91.61 21.21 5.60
C PHE A 1058 91.51 21.10 4.05
N GLY A 1059 92.29 20.19 3.47
CA GLY A 1059 92.35 19.97 2.02
C GLY A 1059 91.11 19.30 1.40
N PRO A 1060 91.06 19.17 0.06
CA PRO A 1060 89.92 18.58 -0.67
C PRO A 1060 89.63 17.12 -0.29
N VAL A 1061 90.65 16.37 0.16
CA VAL A 1061 90.48 15.00 0.68
C VAL A 1061 89.62 14.99 1.95
N GLN A 1062 89.88 15.91 2.89
CA GLN A 1062 89.11 16.00 4.15
C GLN A 1062 87.64 16.35 3.89
N GLN A 1063 87.39 17.20 2.90
CA GLN A 1063 86.04 17.59 2.49
C GLN A 1063 85.26 16.39 1.90
N ARG A 1064 85.91 15.58 1.06
CA ARG A 1064 85.33 14.33 0.53
C ARG A 1064 85.01 13.35 1.67
N ILE A 1065 85.94 13.16 2.63
CA ILE A 1065 85.73 12.29 3.81
C ILE A 1065 84.48 12.71 4.59
N ILE A 1066 84.29 14.02 4.84
CA ILE A 1066 83.11 14.52 5.55
C ILE A 1066 81.82 14.23 4.77
N VAL A 1067 81.76 14.57 3.47
CA VAL A 1067 80.56 14.36 2.65
C VAL A 1067 80.17 12.88 2.58
N PHE A 1068 81.13 11.99 2.31
CA PHE A 1068 80.86 10.56 2.22
C PHE A 1068 80.55 9.93 3.59
N SER A 1069 81.17 10.40 4.68
CA SER A 1069 80.88 9.91 6.04
C SER A 1069 79.45 10.24 6.48
N CYS A 1070 79.01 11.51 6.31
CA CYS A 1070 77.63 11.91 6.61
C CYS A 1070 76.61 11.15 5.74
N THR A 1071 76.91 10.95 4.45
CA THR A 1071 76.03 10.19 3.55
C THR A 1071 76.00 8.69 3.91
N ALA A 1072 77.12 8.10 4.35
CA ALA A 1072 77.20 6.70 4.75
C ALA A 1072 76.33 6.38 5.97
N ILE A 1073 76.22 7.30 6.94
CA ILE A 1073 75.31 7.16 8.09
C ILE A 1073 73.86 7.01 7.61
N GLN A 1074 73.43 7.86 6.65
CA GLN A 1074 72.08 7.75 6.08
C GLN A 1074 71.86 6.41 5.33
N ILE A 1075 72.87 5.92 4.61
CA ILE A 1075 72.80 4.63 3.91
C ILE A 1075 72.63 3.48 4.92
N VAL A 1076 73.35 3.49 6.05
CA VAL A 1076 73.20 2.49 7.11
C VAL A 1076 71.78 2.51 7.71
N ILE A 1077 71.23 3.69 7.99
CA ILE A 1077 69.84 3.84 8.47
C ILE A 1077 68.84 3.22 7.46
N CYS A 1078 69.00 3.51 6.17
CA CYS A 1078 68.13 2.95 5.12
C CYS A 1078 68.26 1.43 4.99
N ILE A 1079 69.48 0.86 5.09
CA ILE A 1079 69.69 -0.60 5.05
C ILE A 1079 69.04 -1.29 6.26
N LEU A 1080 69.14 -0.69 7.45
CA LEU A 1080 68.48 -1.22 8.65
C LEU A 1080 66.96 -1.19 8.52
N TRP A 1081 66.39 -0.08 8.02
CA TRP A 1081 64.94 0.04 7.77
C TRP A 1081 64.45 -1.06 6.81
N LEU A 1082 65.09 -1.20 5.64
CA LEU A 1082 64.72 -2.21 4.63
C LEU A 1082 64.89 -3.66 5.11
N LYS A 1083 65.79 -3.94 6.06
CA LYS A 1083 65.96 -5.28 6.65
C LYS A 1083 64.98 -5.61 7.76
N ILE A 1084 64.61 -4.64 8.59
CA ILE A 1084 63.77 -4.86 9.78
C ILE A 1084 62.27 -4.74 9.44
N SER A 1085 61.91 -3.74 8.65
CA SER A 1085 60.50 -3.38 8.38
C SER A 1085 60.38 -2.65 7.03
N PRO A 1086 60.58 -3.35 5.89
CA PRO A 1086 60.52 -2.72 4.57
C PRO A 1086 59.12 -2.13 4.28
N PRO A 1087 59.02 -0.94 3.68
CA PRO A 1087 57.74 -0.38 3.23
C PRO A 1087 57.05 -1.26 2.18
N PHE A 1088 55.74 -1.44 2.31
CA PHE A 1088 54.93 -2.32 1.46
C PHE A 1088 53.63 -1.65 0.98
N PRO A 1089 53.08 -2.02 -0.19
CA PRO A 1089 51.81 -1.50 -0.67
C PRO A 1089 50.65 -2.03 0.19
N ASP A 1090 49.76 -1.14 0.62
CA ASP A 1090 48.65 -1.41 1.53
C ASP A 1090 47.33 -0.87 0.95
N ARG A 1091 46.21 -1.49 1.34
CA ARG A 1091 44.86 -1.20 0.84
C ARG A 1091 43.98 -0.68 1.98
N ALA A 1092 44.10 0.61 2.26
CA ALA A 1092 43.37 1.24 3.35
C ALA A 1092 41.87 1.36 3.05
N LEU A 1093 41.06 0.51 3.70
CA LEU A 1093 39.59 0.53 3.65
C LEU A 1093 38.96 1.58 4.60
N LYS A 1094 39.76 2.45 5.22
CA LYS A 1094 39.48 2.94 6.59
C LYS A 1094 38.70 4.26 6.73
N TYR A 1095 38.29 4.93 5.64
CA TYR A 1095 37.64 6.24 5.76
C TYR A 1095 36.58 6.62 4.70
N ASN A 1096 36.29 5.77 3.70
CA ASN A 1096 35.23 6.06 2.73
C ASN A 1096 34.71 4.79 2.06
N ASN A 1097 33.44 4.43 2.29
CA ASN A 1097 32.87 3.16 1.82
C ASN A 1097 32.84 3.00 0.27
N LYS A 1098 33.06 4.09 -0.49
CA LYS A 1098 32.96 4.15 -1.96
C LYS A 1098 34.25 3.82 -2.73
N LYS A 1099 35.43 3.85 -2.11
CA LYS A 1099 36.73 3.73 -2.80
C LYS A 1099 37.76 2.94 -1.97
N ILE A 1100 38.75 2.36 -2.64
CA ILE A 1100 39.94 1.78 -2.01
C ILE A 1100 41.11 2.74 -2.20
N ILE A 1101 41.72 3.20 -1.11
CA ILE A 1101 42.94 4.00 -1.19
C ILE A 1101 44.13 3.05 -1.29
N LEU A 1102 44.97 3.23 -2.31
CA LEU A 1102 46.24 2.53 -2.46
C LEU A 1102 47.38 3.46 -2.05
N GLU A 1103 48.00 3.11 -0.94
CA GLU A 1103 49.17 3.79 -0.39
C GLU A 1103 50.29 2.76 -0.19
N CYS A 1104 51.53 3.19 0.04
CA CYS A 1104 52.48 2.29 0.70
C CYS A 1104 52.57 2.65 2.16
N ASN A 1105 52.34 1.63 2.99
CA ASN A 1105 52.61 1.66 4.40
C ASN A 1105 54.12 1.77 4.63
N THR A 1106 54.54 2.60 5.56
CA THR A 1106 55.94 2.83 5.96
C THR A 1106 56.56 1.60 6.62
N GLY A 1107 55.75 0.65 7.11
CA GLY A 1107 56.14 -0.54 7.84
C GLY A 1107 56.59 -0.25 9.28
N SER A 1108 57.34 0.84 9.46
CA SER A 1108 57.72 1.40 10.75
C SER A 1108 57.84 2.92 10.65
N ASP A 1109 56.87 3.63 11.24
CA ASP A 1109 56.90 5.10 11.31
C ASP A 1109 58.14 5.61 12.05
N ALA A 1110 58.60 4.90 13.07
CA ALA A 1110 59.82 5.24 13.80
C ALA A 1110 61.06 5.24 12.90
N ALA A 1111 61.14 4.30 11.94
CA ALA A 1111 62.24 4.26 10.97
C ALA A 1111 62.14 5.38 9.93
N PHE A 1112 60.93 5.71 9.46
CA PHE A 1112 60.70 6.86 8.58
C PHE A 1112 61.07 8.20 9.25
N TYR A 1113 60.63 8.42 10.49
CA TYR A 1113 61.02 9.61 11.26
C TYR A 1113 62.51 9.65 11.59
N ALA A 1114 63.21 8.51 11.73
CA ALA A 1114 64.66 8.49 11.89
C ALA A 1114 65.40 9.00 10.64
N VAL A 1115 64.93 8.66 9.43
CA VAL A 1115 65.47 9.19 8.16
C VAL A 1115 65.26 10.71 8.07
N LEU A 1116 64.03 11.19 8.29
CA LEU A 1116 63.72 12.63 8.27
C LEU A 1116 64.46 13.40 9.37
N GLY A 1117 64.61 12.81 10.55
CA GLY A 1117 65.31 13.39 11.69
C GLY A 1117 66.80 13.59 11.42
N TYR A 1118 67.48 12.64 10.78
CA TYR A 1118 68.89 12.78 10.42
C TYR A 1118 69.13 13.89 9.38
N ILE A 1119 68.28 13.96 8.34
CA ILE A 1119 68.34 15.03 7.32
C ILE A 1119 68.06 16.39 7.95
N SER A 1120 67.09 16.48 8.86
CA SER A 1120 66.76 17.70 9.60
C SER A 1120 67.91 18.15 10.51
N LEU A 1121 68.60 17.21 11.17
CA LEU A 1121 69.79 17.49 11.99
C LEU A 1121 70.95 18.02 11.14
N LEU A 1122 71.24 17.39 9.99
CA LEU A 1122 72.25 17.88 9.05
C LEU A 1122 71.91 19.29 8.53
N ALA A 1123 70.64 19.53 8.18
CA ALA A 1123 70.17 20.83 7.70
C ALA A 1123 70.24 21.91 8.79
N ALA A 1124 69.90 21.59 10.04
CA ALA A 1124 70.03 22.51 11.17
C ALA A 1124 71.48 22.89 11.46
N ILE A 1125 72.40 21.91 11.48
CA ILE A 1125 73.85 22.16 11.62
C ILE A 1125 74.36 23.04 10.46
N CYS A 1126 73.93 22.76 9.24
CA CYS A 1126 74.28 23.55 8.07
C CYS A 1126 73.74 24.99 8.16
N LEU A 1127 72.48 25.18 8.58
CA LEU A 1127 71.86 26.50 8.76
C LEU A 1127 72.57 27.33 9.84
N VAL A 1128 72.96 26.73 10.97
CA VAL A 1128 73.70 27.40 12.04
C VAL A 1128 75.07 27.86 11.54
N LEU A 1129 75.82 27.00 10.86
CA LEU A 1129 77.13 27.36 10.30
C LEU A 1129 77.00 28.42 9.18
N ALA A 1130 75.96 28.33 8.34
CA ALA A 1130 75.69 29.30 7.28
C ALA A 1130 75.28 30.67 7.87
N PHE A 1131 74.50 30.69 8.95
CA PHE A 1131 74.13 31.90 9.67
C PHE A 1131 75.36 32.59 10.29
N LEU A 1132 76.25 31.83 10.92
CA LEU A 1132 77.52 32.35 11.45
C LEU A 1132 78.39 32.96 10.33
N ALA A 1133 78.36 32.38 9.12
CA ALA A 1133 79.06 32.91 7.95
C ALA A 1133 78.47 34.21 7.37
N ARG A 1134 77.29 34.69 7.81
CA ARG A 1134 76.71 35.98 7.33
C ARG A 1134 77.39 37.22 7.89
N LYS A 1135 78.10 37.13 9.02
CA LYS A 1135 78.81 38.27 9.63
C LYS A 1135 80.19 38.54 9.00
N LEU A 1136 80.49 37.88 7.88
CA LEU A 1136 81.76 38.02 7.16
C LEU A 1136 81.67 39.16 6.12
N PRO A 1137 82.74 39.95 5.91
CA PRO A 1137 82.70 41.13 5.05
C PRO A 1137 82.41 40.83 3.57
N ASP A 1138 81.69 41.74 2.90
CA ASP A 1138 80.94 41.57 1.64
C ASP A 1138 81.70 41.13 0.37
N ASN A 1139 83.01 40.87 0.44
CA ASN A 1139 83.80 40.47 -0.74
C ASN A 1139 83.45 39.06 -1.26
N PHE A 1140 82.68 38.25 -0.51
CA PHE A 1140 82.14 36.95 -0.96
C PHE A 1140 80.63 36.81 -0.65
N ASN A 1141 79.78 37.25 -1.59
CA ASN A 1141 78.31 37.10 -1.51
C ASN A 1141 77.81 35.63 -1.41
N GLU A 1142 78.68 34.63 -1.57
CA GLU A 1142 78.32 33.21 -1.53
C GLU A 1142 77.74 32.74 -0.20
N ALA A 1143 78.25 33.22 0.95
CA ALA A 1143 77.73 32.84 2.26
C ALA A 1143 76.26 33.24 2.45
N ARG A 1144 75.85 34.35 1.84
CA ARG A 1144 74.47 34.87 1.84
C ARG A 1144 73.53 34.00 1.01
N PHE A 1145 73.98 33.53 -0.16
CA PHE A 1145 73.21 32.62 -1.02
C PHE A 1145 73.03 31.23 -0.39
N ILE A 1146 74.08 30.67 0.22
CA ILE A 1146 74.01 29.39 0.96
C ILE A 1146 73.06 29.53 2.17
N SER A 1147 73.16 30.63 2.92
CA SER A 1147 72.22 30.95 4.00
C SER A 1147 70.76 31.03 3.53
N PHE A 1148 70.51 31.67 2.39
CA PHE A 1148 69.17 31.81 1.83
C PHE A 1148 68.62 30.46 1.38
N SER A 1149 69.42 29.63 0.70
CA SER A 1149 69.00 28.30 0.27
C SER A 1149 68.67 27.37 1.44
N MET A 1150 69.46 27.41 2.52
CA MET A 1150 69.19 26.65 3.74
C MET A 1150 67.94 27.14 4.49
N LEU A 1151 67.67 28.45 4.47
CA LEU A 1151 66.46 29.00 5.06
C LEU A 1151 65.20 28.56 4.29
N VAL A 1152 65.24 28.63 2.95
CA VAL A 1152 64.16 28.12 2.08
C VAL A 1152 63.93 26.62 2.32
N PHE A 1153 65.01 25.84 2.41
CA PHE A 1153 64.94 24.41 2.71
C PHE A 1153 64.23 24.14 4.05
N CYS A 1154 64.68 24.75 5.14
CA CYS A 1154 64.08 24.56 6.46
C CYS A 1154 62.62 25.05 6.53
N ALA A 1155 62.27 26.12 5.83
CA ALA A 1155 60.89 26.62 5.77
C ALA A 1155 59.94 25.62 5.10
N VAL A 1156 60.33 25.05 3.95
CA VAL A 1156 59.54 24.03 3.24
C VAL A 1156 59.29 22.81 4.13
N TRP A 1157 60.33 22.27 4.77
CA TRP A 1157 60.19 21.08 5.63
C TRP A 1157 59.44 21.35 6.94
N ALA A 1158 59.48 22.57 7.49
CA ALA A 1158 58.64 22.96 8.61
C ALA A 1158 57.14 23.02 8.23
N THR A 1159 56.81 23.49 7.02
CA THR A 1159 55.42 23.49 6.51
C THR A 1159 54.93 22.13 6.05
N PHE A 1160 55.84 21.23 5.67
CA PHE A 1160 55.50 19.87 5.22
C PHE A 1160 54.83 19.02 6.30
N ILE A 1161 55.35 19.03 7.54
CA ILE A 1161 54.87 18.10 8.59
C ILE A 1161 53.37 18.27 8.91
N PRO A 1162 52.83 19.49 9.12
CA PRO A 1162 51.38 19.67 9.30
C PRO A 1162 50.57 19.33 8.04
N ALA A 1163 51.09 19.61 6.85
CA ALA A 1163 50.41 19.33 5.58
C ALA A 1163 50.33 17.81 5.30
N TYR A 1164 51.36 17.05 5.67
CA TYR A 1164 51.40 15.59 5.58
C TYR A 1164 50.36 14.93 6.49
N ILE A 1165 50.22 15.38 7.74
CA ILE A 1165 49.28 14.81 8.72
C ILE A 1165 47.82 15.19 8.39
N SER A 1166 47.57 16.36 7.80
CA SER A 1166 46.22 16.86 7.50
C SER A 1166 45.66 16.42 6.13
N SER A 1167 46.51 15.92 5.23
CA SER A 1167 46.08 15.44 3.92
C SER A 1167 45.72 13.95 3.96
N PRO A 1168 44.61 13.49 3.36
CA PRO A 1168 44.29 12.07 3.23
C PRO A 1168 44.61 11.50 1.84
N GLY A 1169 45.02 10.22 1.79
CA GLY A 1169 45.19 9.46 0.54
C GLY A 1169 46.16 10.10 -0.44
N LYS A 1170 45.84 10.11 -1.75
CA LYS A 1170 46.74 10.59 -2.82
C LYS A 1170 47.29 12.01 -2.66
N TYR A 1171 46.67 12.85 -1.82
CA TYR A 1171 47.14 14.20 -1.54
C TYR A 1171 48.38 14.23 -0.62
N THR A 1172 48.61 13.23 0.26
CA THR A 1172 49.85 13.15 1.07
C THR A 1172 51.08 13.03 0.17
N VAL A 1173 51.02 12.10 -0.77
CA VAL A 1173 52.07 11.80 -1.76
C VAL A 1173 52.39 13.05 -2.62
N ALA A 1174 51.36 13.81 -2.99
CA ALA A 1174 51.56 15.03 -3.76
C ALA A 1174 52.20 16.17 -2.94
N VAL A 1175 51.89 16.26 -1.64
CA VAL A 1175 52.54 17.19 -0.70
C VAL A 1175 54.01 16.82 -0.46
N GLU A 1176 54.34 15.52 -0.36
CA GLU A 1176 55.73 15.02 -0.31
C GLU A 1176 56.53 15.45 -1.56
N ILE A 1177 55.98 15.18 -2.75
CA ILE A 1177 56.62 15.56 -4.03
C ILE A 1177 56.84 17.07 -4.10
N PHE A 1178 55.86 17.88 -3.69
CA PHE A 1178 55.98 19.33 -3.70
C PHE A 1178 57.10 19.83 -2.79
N ALA A 1179 57.21 19.28 -1.58
CA ALA A 1179 58.29 19.61 -0.64
C ALA A 1179 59.68 19.26 -1.20
N ILE A 1180 59.81 18.09 -1.85
CA ILE A 1180 61.04 17.64 -2.53
C ILE A 1180 61.43 18.61 -3.66
N LEU A 1181 60.50 18.89 -4.58
CA LEU A 1181 60.75 19.76 -5.74
C LEU A 1181 61.08 21.20 -5.30
N SER A 1182 60.29 21.77 -4.39
CA SER A 1182 60.52 23.13 -3.89
C SER A 1182 61.89 23.26 -3.21
N SER A 1183 62.31 22.27 -2.44
CA SER A 1183 63.64 22.22 -1.81
C SER A 1183 64.77 22.16 -2.84
N ALA A 1184 64.64 21.30 -3.86
CA ALA A 1184 65.64 21.14 -4.91
C ALA A 1184 65.77 22.40 -5.79
N TYR A 1185 64.64 23.02 -6.17
CA TYR A 1185 64.64 24.32 -6.87
C TYR A 1185 65.25 25.43 -6.00
N GLY A 1186 64.91 25.50 -4.71
CA GLY A 1186 65.48 26.48 -3.78
C GLY A 1186 67.00 26.41 -3.71
N LEU A 1187 67.58 25.20 -3.69
CA LEU A 1187 69.03 24.99 -3.69
C LEU A 1187 69.68 25.32 -5.04
N LEU A 1188 69.09 24.85 -6.15
CA LEU A 1188 69.60 25.11 -7.50
C LEU A 1188 69.61 26.61 -7.83
N LEU A 1189 68.46 27.27 -7.66
CA LEU A 1189 68.28 28.67 -8.04
C LEU A 1189 69.18 29.58 -7.19
N SER A 1190 69.23 29.36 -5.88
CA SER A 1190 70.00 30.22 -4.97
C SER A 1190 71.52 30.10 -5.16
N ILE A 1191 72.04 28.88 -5.35
CA ILE A 1191 73.49 28.62 -5.34
C ILE A 1191 74.13 28.79 -6.73
N PHE A 1192 73.40 28.47 -7.80
CA PHE A 1192 73.98 28.36 -9.15
C PHE A 1192 73.53 29.45 -10.13
N VAL A 1193 72.29 29.96 -10.08
CA VAL A 1193 71.84 31.00 -11.03
C VAL A 1193 72.69 32.28 -10.99
N PRO A 1194 73.09 32.82 -9.82
CA PRO A 1194 74.00 33.98 -9.78
C PRO A 1194 75.35 33.72 -10.47
N LYS A 1195 75.83 32.47 -10.46
CA LYS A 1195 77.11 32.06 -11.05
C LYS A 1195 76.98 31.86 -12.55
N CYS A 1196 75.92 31.19 -13.01
CA CYS A 1196 75.58 31.06 -14.43
C CYS A 1196 75.35 32.43 -15.08
N TYR A 1197 74.68 33.36 -14.38
CA TYR A 1197 74.51 34.75 -14.85
C TYR A 1197 75.85 35.47 -15.07
N ILE A 1198 76.80 35.35 -14.13
CA ILE A 1198 78.13 35.95 -14.29
C ILE A 1198 78.93 35.26 -15.40
N ILE A 1199 78.86 33.93 -15.52
CA ILE A 1199 79.60 33.17 -16.55
C ILE A 1199 79.09 33.46 -17.96
N LEU A 1200 77.77 33.52 -18.17
CA LEU A 1200 77.16 33.59 -19.50
C LEU A 1200 76.83 35.02 -19.96
N ILE A 1201 76.43 35.92 -19.04
CA ILE A 1201 75.90 37.25 -19.37
C ILE A 1201 76.87 38.37 -18.99
N LYS A 1202 77.76 38.16 -18.01
CA LYS A 1202 78.77 39.15 -17.57
C LYS A 1202 80.20 38.58 -17.44
N PRO A 1203 80.77 38.03 -18.52
CA PRO A 1203 82.10 37.42 -18.51
C PRO A 1203 83.22 38.39 -18.09
N GLU A 1204 83.02 39.71 -18.23
CA GLU A 1204 83.99 40.74 -17.79
C GLU A 1204 84.26 40.67 -16.27
N ARG A 1205 83.30 40.18 -15.48
CA ARG A 1205 83.43 39.97 -14.03
C ARG A 1205 84.13 38.67 -13.66
N ASN A 1206 84.38 37.76 -14.62
CA ASN A 1206 85.03 36.47 -14.41
C ASN A 1206 86.57 36.53 -14.59
N SER A 1207 87.22 37.55 -14.00
CA SER A 1207 88.68 37.73 -14.07
C SER A 1207 89.33 37.89 -12.69
N LYS A 1208 90.55 37.37 -12.51
CA LYS A 1208 91.30 37.49 -11.24
C LYS A 1208 91.41 38.94 -10.75
N LYS A 1209 91.58 39.90 -11.67
CA LYS A 1209 91.74 41.32 -11.35
C LYS A 1209 90.48 41.95 -10.74
N HIS A 1210 89.29 41.51 -11.16
CA HIS A 1210 88.02 41.98 -10.59
C HIS A 1210 87.67 41.28 -9.26
N MET A 1211 88.12 40.04 -9.05
CA MET A 1211 87.88 39.31 -7.79
C MET A 1211 88.83 39.69 -6.63
N MET A 1212 89.98 40.33 -6.90
CA MET A 1212 90.95 40.75 -5.88
C MET A 1212 91.14 42.29 -5.79
N GLY A 1213 90.58 43.06 -6.72
CA GLY A 1213 90.98 44.44 -7.02
C GLY A 1213 90.43 45.56 -6.12
N LYS A 1214 90.24 45.34 -4.81
CA LYS A 1214 89.76 46.40 -3.88
C LYS A 1214 90.63 46.59 -2.63
N LEU A 1215 91.88 46.14 -2.68
CA LEU A 1215 92.84 46.17 -1.56
C LEU A 1215 93.93 47.26 -1.69
N GLN A 1216 93.69 48.31 -2.49
CA GLN A 1216 94.72 49.34 -2.79
C GLN A 1216 94.15 50.76 -2.84
N LYS A 1217 93.24 51.11 -1.93
CA LYS A 1217 92.75 52.49 -1.77
C LYS A 1217 92.21 52.81 -0.36
N TYR A 1218 93.02 52.57 0.66
CA TYR A 1218 92.95 53.23 1.99
C TYR A 1218 94.33 53.17 2.66
N GLU A 1219 95.15 54.16 2.32
CA GLU A 1219 96.33 54.62 3.08
C GLU A 1219 96.34 56.13 2.85
N TRP A 1220 96.44 56.91 3.94
CA TRP A 1220 96.15 58.36 4.02
C TRP A 1220 94.67 58.73 3.75
N GLU A 1221 93.90 59.33 4.67
CA GLU A 1221 94.16 59.85 6.03
C GLU A 1221 93.44 59.03 7.12
#